data_AF-A0A944GBH1-F1
#
_entry.id   AF-A0A944GBH1-F1
#
_cell.length_a   1.000
_cell.length_b   1.000
_cell.length_c   1.000
_cell.angle_alpha   90.00
_cell.angle_beta   90.00
_cell.angle_gamma   90.00
#
_symmetry.space_group_name_H-M   'P 1'
#
loop_
_entity.id
_entity.type
_entity.pdbx_description
1 polymer ?
#
loop_
_entity_poly.entity_id
_entity_poly.type
_entity_poly.pdbx_seq_one_letter_code
_entity_poly.pdbx_strand_id
1 'polypeptide(L)'
;MRSIKDKIDGVTRNQRFVVAGLFLIVGVIIISIFPTAAKFEYKFEKDGIWQKDALTAPFPFTVYKLDSEIKEESDSLVKRQFQPYFTISDTEREKAISKLNQKTRSEDVADSYTKYIKSQFFNIYQKGIMDADDFDRFKDSFKTIRIKGDDANAFVEMPLNSVYTPKTAYEHILNKAPATLDKEILSRYDIDRMLFVNLIYDEKISELARQDIIKSIITTIGTVKEGEKIVDKGDKITDKVFCKLTSLERAIENGEGDSSNRYLVKIGQVIIVSICLLTFYFYLTLFRTRFIQERRNVVFMLLMILSLCGLTSFVVRYSPDWVHAIPYAILPIVIATFFDTRTALFMHNTTVLICSFIVHEGVEFLLMQVVIGMLTICILKDMYERSQLVKTVIIIFAAYIFLYFGSTLIYTSKWVRIDAVEFINELGPFVMNALLLLFAYPLIYIIEKTFNYVSDVTLVELANTNNPLLLQFSEVAPGSFQHSMQVANLADAAAREIGAKPMLVRTGALYHDIGKMENPVFFTENQSGVNPHDALNDEESSARIIIDHVANGLRIAKANGLPEKIQDFIRTHHGTSQAKYFYIKACNKNPDTPVDISKFTYPGPRPFSREMAILMMCDAVEAASRSMKEYTDESITNLVSKIIDSQIAEGAFKDAPLTFKNIEQIKAKLIEKLKTIYHTRVSYPELKK
;
A
#
# COMPACT_ATOMS: atom_id res chain seq x y z
N MET A 1 7.08 42.28 0.27
CA MET A 1 8.20 41.80 1.11
C MET A 1 7.88 41.68 2.61
N ARG A 2 7.22 42.65 3.28
CA ARG A 2 6.85 42.52 4.72
C ARG A 2 6.01 41.27 5.06
N SER A 3 5.03 40.93 4.22
CA SER A 3 4.16 39.74 4.40
C SER A 3 4.87 38.37 4.36
N ILE A 4 6.03 38.26 3.69
CA ILE A 4 6.80 37.01 3.64
C ILE A 4 7.67 36.88 4.91
N LYS A 5 8.21 38.01 5.40
CA LYS A 5 9.03 38.04 6.61
C LYS A 5 8.24 37.63 7.86
N ASP A 6 7.01 38.17 8.02
CA ASP A 6 6.13 37.83 9.14
C ASP A 6 5.65 36.37 9.12
N LYS A 7 5.45 35.77 7.93
CA LYS A 7 5.12 34.34 7.79
C LYS A 7 6.29 33.42 8.11
N ILE A 8 7.49 33.86 7.79
CA ILE A 8 8.73 33.14 8.12
C ILE A 8 8.94 33.21 9.65
N ASP A 9 8.74 34.37 10.28
CA ASP A 9 9.00 34.66 11.69
C ASP A 9 8.08 33.95 12.72
N GLY A 10 7.01 33.28 12.28
CA GLY A 10 6.18 32.42 13.12
C GLY A 10 6.81 31.07 13.52
N VAL A 11 8.02 30.75 13.04
CA VAL A 11 8.76 29.53 13.42
C VAL A 11 10.02 29.92 14.17
N THR A 12 10.17 29.45 15.41
CA THR A 12 11.37 29.73 16.23
C THR A 12 12.64 29.35 15.46
N ARG A 13 13.70 30.16 15.60
CA ARG A 13 14.96 29.98 14.84
C ARG A 13 15.51 28.55 14.96
N ASN A 14 15.45 27.97 16.17
CA ASN A 14 15.88 26.59 16.43
C ASN A 14 15.06 25.55 15.67
N GLN A 15 13.76 25.75 15.55
CA GLN A 15 12.90 24.81 14.85
C GLN A 15 13.16 24.78 13.34
N ARG A 16 13.48 25.92 12.73
CA ARG A 16 13.86 25.96 11.31
C ARG A 16 15.14 25.17 11.05
N PHE A 17 16.14 25.27 11.94
CA PHE A 17 17.38 24.49 11.81
C PHE A 17 17.14 22.99 11.94
N VAL A 18 16.31 22.56 12.89
CA VAL A 18 15.95 21.14 13.03
C VAL A 18 15.24 20.62 11.78
N VAL A 19 14.24 21.35 11.27
CA VAL A 19 13.52 20.96 10.06
C VAL A 19 14.44 20.91 8.84
N ALA A 20 15.28 21.92 8.64
CA ALA A 20 16.26 21.94 7.55
C ALA A 20 17.25 20.76 7.65
N GLY A 21 17.69 20.43 8.87
CA GLY A 21 18.51 19.26 9.14
C GLY A 21 17.84 17.94 8.75
N LEU A 22 16.54 17.78 9.03
CA LEU A 22 15.78 16.59 8.61
C LEU A 22 15.73 16.45 7.08
N PHE A 23 15.49 17.54 6.36
CA PHE A 23 15.51 17.54 4.89
C PHE A 23 16.90 17.16 4.34
N LEU A 24 17.97 17.67 4.94
CA LEU A 24 19.34 17.35 4.55
C LEU A 24 19.64 15.86 4.78
N ILE A 25 19.31 15.33 5.96
CA ILE A 25 19.49 13.91 6.29
C ILE A 25 18.76 13.03 5.26
N VAL A 26 17.50 13.34 4.98
CA VAL A 26 16.70 12.56 4.01
C VAL A 26 17.26 12.70 2.60
N GLY A 27 17.72 13.89 2.20
CA GLY A 27 18.42 14.08 0.93
C GLY A 27 19.67 13.19 0.81
N VAL A 28 20.51 13.16 1.85
CA VAL A 28 21.70 12.29 1.89
C VAL A 28 21.32 10.82 1.77
N ILE A 29 20.29 10.37 2.49
CA ILE A 29 19.83 8.97 2.41
C ILE A 29 19.32 8.66 1.00
N ILE A 30 18.48 9.53 0.41
CA ILE A 30 17.99 9.35 -0.97
C ILE A 30 19.17 9.26 -1.95
N ILE A 31 20.16 10.15 -1.87
CA ILE A 31 21.35 10.12 -2.75
C ILE A 31 22.20 8.85 -2.53
N SER A 32 22.19 8.29 -1.31
CA SER A 32 22.92 7.04 -1.01
C SER A 32 22.29 5.81 -1.66
N ILE A 33 20.96 5.80 -1.82
CA ILE A 33 20.21 4.69 -2.46
C ILE A 33 20.07 4.87 -3.98
N PHE A 34 20.39 6.04 -4.55
CA PHE A 34 20.35 6.24 -6.00
C PHE A 34 21.34 5.33 -6.73
N PRO A 35 20.98 4.77 -7.90
CA PRO A 35 21.89 3.96 -8.70
C PRO A 35 23.12 4.78 -9.10
N THR A 36 24.30 4.19 -8.97
CA THR A 36 25.59 4.89 -9.18
C THR A 36 26.09 4.85 -10.62
N ALA A 37 25.46 4.05 -11.47
CA ALA A 37 25.87 3.87 -12.85
C ALA A 37 25.34 5.00 -13.74
N ALA A 38 26.13 5.38 -14.73
CA ALA A 38 25.64 6.22 -15.81
C ALA A 38 24.62 5.42 -16.63
N LYS A 39 23.60 6.09 -17.15
CA LYS A 39 22.69 5.49 -18.14
C LYS A 39 23.30 5.60 -19.52
N PHE A 40 23.04 4.61 -20.38
CA PHE A 40 23.39 4.71 -21.79
C PHE A 40 22.56 5.81 -22.45
N GLU A 41 23.22 6.69 -23.21
CA GLU A 41 22.60 7.93 -23.71
C GLU A 41 21.66 7.71 -24.89
N TYR A 42 21.82 6.59 -25.62
CA TYR A 42 21.20 6.40 -26.92
C TYR A 42 20.15 5.29 -26.90
N LYS A 43 18.96 5.57 -27.45
CA LYS A 43 17.97 4.54 -27.80
C LYS A 43 18.26 3.99 -29.20
N PHE A 44 18.16 2.68 -29.37
CA PHE A 44 18.41 2.01 -30.64
C PHE A 44 17.51 0.78 -30.79
N GLU A 45 17.10 0.49 -32.01
CA GLU A 45 16.29 -0.69 -32.34
C GLU A 45 17.02 -1.57 -33.34
N LYS A 46 16.78 -2.87 -33.22
CA LYS A 46 17.29 -3.86 -34.18
C LYS A 46 16.78 -3.53 -35.59
N ASP A 47 17.65 -3.64 -36.59
CA ASP A 47 17.38 -3.27 -37.99
C ASP A 47 17.09 -1.77 -38.26
N GLY A 48 17.13 -0.92 -37.24
CA GLY A 48 17.02 0.54 -37.39
C GLY A 48 18.26 1.18 -38.01
N ILE A 49 18.19 2.49 -38.27
CA ILE A 49 19.31 3.29 -38.78
C ILE A 49 19.88 4.12 -37.63
N TRP A 50 21.20 4.09 -37.42
CA TRP A 50 21.88 4.90 -36.42
C TRP A 50 21.86 6.38 -36.81
N GLN A 51 21.10 7.20 -36.08
CA GLN A 51 20.88 8.62 -36.41
C GLN A 51 21.92 9.57 -35.78
N LYS A 52 22.76 9.05 -34.87
CA LYS A 52 23.72 9.84 -34.09
C LYS A 52 25.09 9.81 -34.75
N ASP A 53 26.00 10.65 -34.27
CA ASP A 53 27.38 10.66 -34.76
C ASP A 53 28.08 9.33 -34.42
N ALA A 54 29.24 9.08 -35.05
CA ALA A 54 29.95 7.82 -34.92
C ALA A 54 30.24 7.48 -33.46
N LEU A 55 29.81 6.29 -33.03
CA LEU A 55 30.05 5.79 -31.67
C LEU A 55 31.28 4.89 -31.66
N THR A 56 32.26 5.23 -30.84
CA THR A 56 33.43 4.42 -30.52
C THR A 56 33.34 3.89 -29.09
N ALA A 57 33.93 2.74 -28.83
CA ALA A 57 33.95 2.13 -27.52
C ALA A 57 34.76 2.98 -26.53
N PRO A 58 34.18 3.48 -25.43
CA PRO A 58 34.88 4.33 -24.47
C PRO A 58 35.86 3.57 -23.56
N PHE A 59 35.74 2.25 -23.48
CA PHE A 59 36.58 1.33 -22.70
C PHE A 59 36.41 -0.10 -23.26
N PRO A 60 37.24 -1.09 -22.91
CA PRO A 60 37.07 -2.46 -23.41
C PRO A 60 35.93 -3.19 -22.70
N PHE A 61 35.07 -3.90 -23.44
CA PHE A 61 33.93 -4.66 -22.88
C PHE A 61 33.66 -5.97 -23.65
N THR A 62 32.96 -6.91 -23.00
CA THR A 62 32.60 -8.21 -23.59
C THR A 62 31.25 -8.13 -24.28
N VAL A 63 31.13 -8.73 -25.47
CA VAL A 63 29.90 -8.78 -26.27
C VAL A 63 29.18 -10.10 -25.99
N TYR A 64 27.94 -10.00 -25.52
CA TYR A 64 27.04 -11.14 -25.27
C TYR A 64 26.17 -11.43 -26.50
N LYS A 65 25.81 -12.72 -26.67
CA LYS A 65 24.78 -13.15 -27.62
C LYS A 65 23.40 -12.70 -27.15
N LEU A 66 22.45 -12.60 -28.08
CA LEU A 66 21.06 -12.32 -27.73
C LEU A 66 20.43 -13.53 -27.02
N ASP A 67 19.51 -13.28 -26.09
CA ASP A 67 18.79 -14.36 -25.39
C ASP A 67 18.02 -15.27 -26.36
N SER A 68 17.52 -14.71 -27.46
CA SER A 68 16.87 -15.48 -28.54
C SER A 68 17.85 -16.44 -29.22
N GLU A 69 19.07 -15.99 -29.51
CA GLU A 69 20.11 -16.82 -30.13
C GLU A 69 20.59 -17.91 -29.17
N ILE A 70 20.76 -17.59 -27.88
CA ILE A 70 21.11 -18.56 -26.84
C ILE A 70 20.01 -19.62 -26.73
N LYS A 71 18.74 -19.23 -26.79
CA LYS A 71 17.60 -20.15 -26.72
C LYS A 71 17.54 -21.08 -27.94
N GLU A 72 17.69 -20.55 -29.15
CA GLU A 72 17.72 -21.38 -30.37
C GLU A 72 18.90 -22.36 -30.38
N GLU A 73 20.09 -21.90 -29.96
CA GLU A 73 21.28 -22.74 -29.84
C GLU A 73 21.07 -23.82 -28.77
N SER A 74 20.46 -23.46 -27.63
CA SER A 74 20.07 -24.39 -26.57
C SER A 74 19.10 -25.46 -27.06
N ASP A 75 18.01 -25.07 -27.71
CA ASP A 75 17.01 -26.02 -28.20
C ASP A 75 17.59 -26.97 -29.25
N SER A 76 18.47 -26.46 -30.13
CA SER A 76 19.18 -27.24 -31.13
C SER A 76 20.18 -28.24 -30.50
N LEU A 77 20.95 -27.81 -29.50
CA LEU A 77 21.92 -28.66 -28.81
C LEU A 77 21.23 -29.75 -27.98
N VAL A 78 20.19 -29.39 -27.22
CA VAL A 78 19.38 -30.35 -26.47
C VAL A 78 18.79 -31.38 -27.43
N LYS A 79 18.20 -30.96 -28.56
CA LYS A 79 17.64 -31.90 -29.55
C LYS A 79 18.67 -32.87 -30.13
N ARG A 80 19.94 -32.47 -30.24
CA ARG A 80 21.02 -33.29 -30.83
C ARG A 80 21.72 -34.20 -29.82
N GLN A 81 21.90 -33.75 -28.58
CA GLN A 81 22.76 -34.40 -27.60
C GLN A 81 22.00 -35.04 -26.44
N PHE A 82 20.77 -34.61 -26.16
CA PHE A 82 20.02 -35.14 -25.02
C PHE A 82 19.57 -36.57 -25.26
N GLN A 83 19.78 -37.41 -24.26
CA GLN A 83 19.29 -38.78 -24.19
C GLN A 83 18.55 -38.95 -22.85
N PRO A 84 17.34 -39.53 -22.84
CA PRO A 84 16.61 -39.77 -21.59
C PRO A 84 17.30 -40.86 -20.75
N TYR A 85 17.26 -40.67 -19.43
CA TYR A 85 17.89 -41.57 -18.45
C TYR A 85 16.83 -42.45 -17.78
N PHE A 86 17.15 -43.73 -17.64
CA PHE A 86 16.30 -44.75 -17.04
C PHE A 86 17.07 -45.59 -16.03
N THR A 87 16.35 -46.11 -15.04
CA THR A 87 16.88 -47.01 -14.04
C THR A 87 16.19 -48.36 -14.14
N ILE A 88 16.97 -49.45 -14.11
CA ILE A 88 16.46 -50.82 -14.05
C ILE A 88 16.30 -51.21 -12.59
N SER A 89 15.07 -51.54 -12.19
CA SER A 89 14.80 -52.13 -10.87
C SER A 89 14.89 -53.65 -10.92
N ASP A 90 15.80 -54.22 -10.12
CA ASP A 90 15.92 -55.68 -9.98
C ASP A 90 14.78 -56.29 -9.16
N THR A 91 14.08 -55.48 -8.35
CA THR A 91 12.97 -55.93 -7.48
C THR A 91 11.79 -56.47 -8.28
N GLU A 92 11.51 -55.91 -9.47
CA GLU A 92 10.41 -56.33 -10.33
C GLU A 92 10.68 -57.70 -10.99
N ARG A 93 11.95 -57.99 -11.29
CA ARG A 93 12.36 -59.33 -11.74
C ARG A 93 12.12 -60.37 -10.65
N GLU A 94 12.45 -60.05 -9.40
CA GLU A 94 12.22 -60.95 -8.26
C GLU A 94 10.73 -61.20 -8.02
N LYS A 95 9.88 -60.18 -8.17
CA LYS A 95 8.41 -60.31 -8.12
C LYS A 95 7.87 -61.20 -9.24
N ALA A 96 8.41 -61.09 -10.45
CA ALA A 96 8.02 -61.96 -11.58
C ALA A 96 8.41 -63.42 -11.32
N ILE A 97 9.62 -63.67 -10.82
CA ILE A 97 10.10 -65.00 -10.47
C ILE A 97 9.30 -65.61 -9.30
N SER A 98 8.94 -64.80 -8.29
CA SER A 98 8.15 -65.28 -7.15
C SER A 98 6.73 -65.67 -7.55
N LYS A 99 6.05 -64.87 -8.39
CA LYS A 99 4.73 -65.22 -8.97
C LYS A 99 4.79 -66.49 -9.83
N LEU A 100 5.84 -66.64 -10.64
CA LEU A 100 6.05 -67.86 -11.41
C LEU A 100 6.20 -69.08 -10.48
N ASN A 101 7.05 -69.00 -9.45
CA ASN A 101 7.24 -70.08 -8.49
C ASN A 101 5.96 -70.43 -7.72
N GLN A 102 5.10 -69.45 -7.42
CA GLN A 102 3.82 -69.69 -6.76
C GLN A 102 2.87 -70.48 -7.67
N LYS A 103 2.81 -70.11 -8.96
CA LYS A 103 1.97 -70.81 -9.95
C LYS A 103 2.47 -72.22 -10.26
N THR A 104 3.79 -72.42 -10.35
CA THR A 104 4.40 -73.75 -10.51
C THR A 104 4.15 -74.67 -9.32
N ARG A 105 3.89 -74.15 -8.12
CA ARG A 105 3.55 -74.96 -6.93
C ARG A 105 2.08 -75.39 -6.87
N SER A 106 1.19 -74.64 -7.54
CA SER A 106 -0.26 -74.94 -7.54
C SER A 106 -0.69 -75.87 -8.68
N GLU A 107 0.12 -76.02 -9.72
CA GLU A 107 -0.15 -76.86 -10.88
C GLU A 107 0.98 -77.89 -11.02
N ASP A 108 0.67 -79.16 -11.25
CA ASP A 108 1.66 -80.25 -11.36
C ASP A 108 2.39 -80.18 -12.72
N VAL A 109 3.26 -79.19 -12.89
CA VAL A 109 3.88 -78.84 -14.18
C VAL A 109 5.36 -79.22 -14.26
N ALA A 110 5.80 -79.66 -15.44
CA ALA A 110 7.16 -80.07 -15.72
C ALA A 110 8.21 -78.96 -15.49
N ASP A 111 9.28 -79.31 -14.76
CA ASP A 111 10.41 -78.44 -14.38
C ASP A 111 11.12 -77.77 -15.57
N SER A 112 11.04 -78.36 -16.77
CA SER A 112 11.63 -77.84 -18.01
C SER A 112 11.04 -76.50 -18.47
N TYR A 113 9.72 -76.30 -18.34
CA TYR A 113 9.03 -75.06 -18.74
C TYR A 113 9.36 -73.92 -17.77
N THR A 114 9.34 -74.20 -16.47
CA THR A 114 9.67 -73.22 -15.43
C THR A 114 11.13 -72.76 -15.55
N LYS A 115 12.07 -73.68 -15.81
CA LYS A 115 13.49 -73.35 -16.07
C LYS A 115 13.66 -72.45 -17.30
N TYR A 116 12.94 -72.73 -18.39
CA TYR A 116 12.96 -71.90 -19.59
C TYR A 116 12.44 -70.48 -19.32
N ILE A 117 11.27 -70.34 -18.68
CA ILE A 117 10.67 -69.03 -18.38
C ILE A 117 11.59 -68.23 -17.45
N LYS A 118 12.19 -68.85 -16.43
CA LYS A 118 13.18 -68.18 -15.55
C LYS A 118 14.40 -67.66 -16.31
N SER A 119 14.93 -68.44 -17.25
CA SER A 119 16.05 -68.02 -18.10
C SER A 119 15.66 -66.85 -19.01
N GLN A 120 14.46 -66.88 -19.59
CA GLN A 120 13.97 -65.76 -20.39
C GLN A 120 13.71 -64.51 -19.55
N PHE A 121 13.14 -64.65 -18.35
CA PHE A 121 12.97 -63.54 -17.40
C PHE A 121 14.32 -62.90 -17.09
N PHE A 122 15.36 -63.67 -16.80
CA PHE A 122 16.69 -63.11 -16.58
C PHE A 122 17.17 -62.24 -17.76
N ASN A 123 17.04 -62.74 -18.99
CA ASN A 123 17.50 -62.04 -20.20
C ASN A 123 16.69 -60.77 -20.53
N ILE A 124 15.36 -60.82 -20.41
CA ILE A 124 14.49 -59.68 -20.75
C ILE A 124 14.57 -58.59 -19.68
N TYR A 125 14.58 -58.95 -18.39
CA TYR A 125 14.65 -57.98 -17.29
C TYR A 125 16.04 -57.32 -17.24
N GLN A 126 17.11 -58.01 -17.68
CA GLN A 126 18.44 -57.42 -17.83
C GLN A 126 18.51 -56.34 -18.93
N LYS A 127 17.73 -56.49 -20.01
CA LYS A 127 17.59 -55.46 -21.04
C LYS A 127 16.56 -54.38 -20.68
N GLY A 128 15.68 -54.65 -19.72
CA GLY A 128 14.62 -53.74 -19.29
C GLY A 128 13.33 -53.92 -20.07
N ILE A 129 12.23 -53.92 -19.33
CA ILE A 129 10.84 -53.85 -19.78
C ILE A 129 10.35 -52.44 -19.47
N MET A 130 10.11 -51.65 -20.51
CA MET A 130 9.58 -50.29 -20.47
C MET A 130 8.06 -50.29 -20.54
N ASP A 131 7.43 -49.31 -19.92
CA ASP A 131 6.01 -49.04 -20.14
C ASP A 131 5.71 -48.71 -21.61
N ALA A 132 4.53 -49.09 -22.10
CA ALA A 132 4.16 -48.90 -23.50
C ALA A 132 3.97 -47.42 -23.85
N ASP A 133 3.43 -46.62 -22.93
CA ASP A 133 3.20 -45.19 -23.15
C ASP A 133 4.55 -44.44 -23.16
N ASP A 134 5.48 -44.82 -22.29
CA ASP A 134 6.85 -44.28 -22.30
C ASP A 134 7.59 -44.67 -23.59
N PHE A 135 7.50 -45.93 -24.02
CA PHE A 135 8.13 -46.37 -25.27
C PHE A 135 7.61 -45.55 -26.47
N ASP A 136 6.30 -45.35 -26.54
CA ASP A 136 5.68 -44.56 -27.61
C ASP A 136 6.01 -43.06 -27.52
N ARG A 137 6.19 -42.52 -26.32
CA ARG A 137 6.63 -41.15 -26.09
C ARG A 137 8.06 -40.91 -26.60
N PHE A 138 8.97 -41.86 -26.41
CA PHE A 138 10.39 -41.68 -26.71
C PHE A 138 10.80 -42.18 -28.11
N LYS A 139 10.06 -43.11 -28.73
CA LYS A 139 10.44 -43.73 -30.02
C LYS A 139 10.64 -42.76 -31.18
N ASP A 140 9.84 -41.70 -31.25
CA ASP A 140 9.90 -40.73 -32.35
C ASP A 140 10.97 -39.65 -32.13
N SER A 141 11.36 -39.45 -30.87
CA SER A 141 12.28 -38.37 -30.47
C SER A 141 13.72 -38.87 -30.23
N PHE A 142 13.91 -40.14 -29.87
CA PHE A 142 15.20 -40.66 -29.45
C PHE A 142 15.51 -42.05 -30.04
N LYS A 143 16.74 -42.21 -30.54
CA LYS A 143 17.24 -43.50 -31.03
C LYS A 143 17.90 -44.35 -29.93
N THR A 144 18.52 -43.69 -28.96
CA THR A 144 19.23 -44.32 -27.85
C THR A 144 18.81 -43.70 -26.52
N ILE A 145 18.88 -44.51 -25.48
CA ILE A 145 18.56 -44.15 -24.10
C ILE A 145 19.73 -44.51 -23.19
N ARG A 146 19.83 -43.87 -22.03
CA ARG A 146 20.85 -44.14 -21.02
C ARG A 146 20.24 -44.94 -19.89
N ILE A 147 20.81 -46.10 -19.58
CA ILE A 147 20.26 -47.01 -18.58
C ILE A 147 21.29 -47.34 -17.50
N LYS A 148 20.85 -47.39 -16.25
CA LYS A 148 21.66 -47.81 -15.10
C LYS A 148 20.91 -48.88 -14.30
N GLY A 149 21.57 -49.98 -13.97
CA GLY A 149 21.04 -50.97 -13.03
C GLY A 149 21.26 -50.57 -11.57
N ASP A 150 20.50 -51.14 -10.65
CA ASP A 150 20.54 -50.83 -9.21
C ASP A 150 21.97 -50.88 -8.62
N ASP A 151 22.82 -51.83 -9.05
CA ASP A 151 24.20 -52.01 -8.58
C ASP A 151 25.28 -51.40 -9.51
N ALA A 152 24.89 -50.71 -10.58
CA ALA A 152 25.84 -50.19 -11.57
C ALA A 152 26.38 -48.80 -11.16
N ASN A 153 27.66 -48.54 -11.39
CA ASN A 153 28.27 -47.22 -11.11
C ASN A 153 28.13 -46.20 -12.25
N ALA A 154 27.65 -46.61 -13.44
CA ALA A 154 27.56 -45.74 -14.61
C ALA A 154 26.35 -46.08 -15.49
N PHE A 155 25.87 -45.07 -16.22
CA PHE A 155 24.85 -45.24 -17.25
C PHE A 155 25.46 -45.75 -18.55
N VAL A 156 24.85 -46.77 -19.14
CA VAL A 156 25.24 -47.36 -20.42
C VAL A 156 24.27 -46.87 -21.50
N GLU A 157 24.80 -46.54 -22.67
CA GLU A 157 23.98 -46.20 -23.83
C GLU A 157 23.40 -47.46 -24.46
N MET A 158 22.09 -47.47 -24.68
CA MET A 158 21.39 -48.60 -25.26
C MET A 158 20.41 -48.14 -26.35
N PRO A 159 20.34 -48.81 -27.50
CA PRO A 159 19.31 -48.53 -28.50
C PRO A 159 17.91 -48.74 -27.93
N LEU A 160 17.00 -47.78 -28.14
CA LEU A 160 15.64 -47.86 -27.60
C LEU A 160 14.90 -49.10 -28.14
N ASN A 161 15.16 -49.50 -29.38
CA ASN A 161 14.57 -50.70 -29.98
C ASN A 161 15.08 -52.04 -29.40
N SER A 162 16.04 -52.01 -28.47
CA SER A 162 16.59 -53.20 -27.83
C SER A 162 16.00 -53.50 -26.45
N VAL A 163 15.22 -52.56 -25.89
CA VAL A 163 14.37 -52.81 -24.71
C VAL A 163 13.09 -53.54 -25.12
N TYR A 164 12.41 -54.12 -24.14
CA TYR A 164 11.11 -54.75 -24.36
C TYR A 164 9.98 -53.86 -23.81
N THR A 165 8.78 -54.04 -24.33
CA THR A 165 7.52 -53.69 -23.64
C THR A 165 6.90 -54.99 -23.13
N PRO A 166 5.90 -54.98 -22.23
CA PRO A 166 5.26 -56.21 -21.76
C PRO A 166 4.78 -57.10 -22.92
N LYS A 167 4.27 -56.48 -24.00
CA LYS A 167 3.85 -57.17 -25.21
C LYS A 167 5.03 -57.81 -25.96
N THR A 168 6.08 -57.05 -26.26
CA THR A 168 7.21 -57.60 -27.04
C THR A 168 8.05 -58.59 -26.23
N ALA A 169 8.10 -58.44 -24.90
CA ALA A 169 8.67 -59.42 -23.98
C ALA A 169 7.91 -60.75 -24.03
N TYR A 170 6.58 -60.71 -23.96
CA TYR A 170 5.74 -61.91 -24.07
C TYR A 170 5.93 -62.62 -25.42
N GLU A 171 5.88 -61.87 -26.53
CA GLU A 171 6.13 -62.39 -27.87
C GLU A 171 7.54 -63.00 -27.99
N HIS A 172 8.54 -62.38 -27.38
CA HIS A 172 9.92 -62.90 -27.37
C HIS A 172 10.01 -64.27 -26.70
N ILE A 173 9.36 -64.43 -25.54
CA ILE A 173 9.37 -65.68 -24.77
C ILE A 173 8.70 -66.81 -25.56
N LEU A 174 7.58 -66.54 -26.23
CA LEU A 174 6.86 -67.55 -27.01
C LEU A 174 7.61 -67.93 -28.30
N ASN A 175 8.20 -66.94 -28.99
CA ASN A 175 8.86 -67.16 -30.27
C ASN A 175 10.22 -67.86 -30.14
N LYS A 176 10.92 -67.69 -29.01
CA LYS A 176 12.19 -68.37 -28.72
C LYS A 176 12.06 -69.73 -28.03
N ALA A 177 10.84 -70.22 -27.84
CA ALA A 177 10.62 -71.52 -27.21
C ALA A 177 11.33 -72.65 -28.01
N PRO A 178 12.16 -73.49 -27.36
CA PRO A 178 12.73 -74.67 -28.00
C PRO A 178 11.64 -75.58 -28.57
N ALA A 179 11.91 -76.29 -29.66
CA ALA A 179 10.94 -77.21 -30.28
C ALA A 179 10.46 -78.34 -29.34
N THR A 180 11.16 -78.56 -28.22
CA THR A 180 10.80 -79.51 -27.17
C THR A 180 9.75 -78.99 -26.18
N LEU A 181 9.37 -77.72 -26.24
CA LEU A 181 8.33 -77.11 -25.40
C LEU A 181 7.11 -76.75 -26.26
N ASP A 182 5.94 -77.21 -25.85
CA ASP A 182 4.68 -76.90 -26.51
C ASP A 182 4.25 -75.46 -26.19
N LYS A 183 3.95 -74.69 -27.23
CA LYS A 183 3.50 -73.31 -27.12
C LYS A 183 2.12 -73.19 -26.46
N GLU A 184 1.25 -74.19 -26.60
CA GLU A 184 -0.05 -74.22 -25.93
C GLU A 184 0.07 -74.47 -24.42
N ILE A 185 1.13 -75.14 -23.99
CA ILE A 185 1.42 -75.33 -22.56
C ILE A 185 2.07 -74.07 -21.99
N LEU A 186 2.96 -73.41 -22.74
CA LEU A 186 3.57 -72.14 -22.36
C LEU A 186 2.54 -71.01 -22.17
N SER A 187 1.48 -70.95 -22.98
CA SER A 187 0.44 -69.93 -22.84
C SER A 187 -0.41 -70.09 -21.57
N ARG A 188 -0.53 -71.31 -21.01
CA ARG A 188 -1.25 -71.57 -19.74
C ARG A 188 -0.55 -70.98 -18.52
N TYR A 189 0.72 -70.60 -18.65
CA TYR A 189 1.47 -69.97 -17.56
C TYR A 189 1.05 -68.53 -17.26
N ASP A 190 0.15 -67.91 -18.04
CA ASP A 190 -0.26 -66.49 -17.91
C ASP A 190 0.95 -65.54 -17.79
N ILE A 191 1.95 -65.78 -18.65
CA ILE A 191 3.23 -65.04 -18.62
C ILE A 191 3.00 -63.54 -18.80
N ASP A 192 2.00 -63.16 -19.60
CA ASP A 192 1.54 -61.79 -19.80
C ASP A 192 1.21 -61.07 -18.49
N ARG A 193 0.68 -61.79 -17.48
CA ARG A 193 0.34 -61.24 -16.16
C ARG A 193 1.51 -61.21 -15.18
N MET A 194 2.68 -61.70 -15.59
CA MET A 194 3.90 -61.78 -14.78
C MET A 194 5.04 -60.88 -15.30
N LEU A 195 4.79 -60.13 -16.38
CA LEU A 195 5.73 -59.17 -16.92
C LEU A 195 5.45 -57.79 -16.33
N PHE A 196 6.29 -57.36 -15.39
CA PHE A 196 6.24 -56.04 -14.77
C PHE A 196 7.23 -55.11 -15.45
N VAL A 197 6.87 -53.83 -15.58
CA VAL A 197 7.77 -52.78 -16.03
C VAL A 197 8.87 -52.62 -15.00
N ASN A 198 10.13 -52.75 -15.43
CA ASN A 198 11.28 -52.59 -14.55
C ASN A 198 12.26 -51.51 -15.03
N LEU A 199 12.05 -50.96 -16.22
CA LEU A 199 12.81 -49.84 -16.75
C LEU A 199 12.01 -48.56 -16.51
N ILE A 200 12.43 -47.77 -15.52
CA ILE A 200 11.71 -46.60 -15.01
C ILE A 200 12.44 -45.33 -15.44
N TYR A 201 11.72 -44.36 -16.00
CA TYR A 201 12.27 -43.06 -16.38
C TYR A 201 12.72 -42.28 -15.13
N ASP A 202 13.99 -41.86 -15.10
CA ASP A 202 14.53 -41.02 -14.03
C ASP A 202 14.43 -39.55 -14.45
N GLU A 203 13.33 -38.91 -14.06
CA GLU A 203 13.06 -37.50 -14.37
C GLU A 203 14.12 -36.56 -13.81
N LYS A 204 14.61 -36.85 -12.59
CA LYS A 204 15.57 -35.99 -11.91
C LYS A 204 16.92 -36.00 -12.61
N ILE A 205 17.45 -37.18 -12.96
CA ILE A 205 18.73 -37.31 -13.66
C ILE A 205 18.62 -36.79 -15.09
N SER A 206 17.50 -37.07 -15.76
CA SER A 206 17.24 -36.57 -17.11
C SER A 206 17.21 -35.03 -17.16
N GLU A 207 16.55 -34.39 -16.19
CA GLU A 207 16.52 -32.93 -16.12
C GLU A 207 17.89 -32.32 -15.78
N LEU A 208 18.66 -32.94 -14.89
CA LEU A 208 20.04 -32.51 -14.62
C LEU A 208 20.93 -32.60 -15.87
N ALA A 209 20.87 -33.72 -16.60
CA ALA A 209 21.62 -33.89 -17.84
C ALA A 209 21.22 -32.86 -18.91
N ARG A 210 19.92 -32.54 -19.00
CA ARG A 210 19.43 -31.47 -19.88
C ARG A 210 20.00 -30.11 -19.48
N GLN A 211 20.02 -29.77 -18.19
CA GLN A 211 20.57 -28.51 -17.70
C GLN A 211 22.08 -28.40 -17.93
N ASP A 212 22.82 -29.50 -17.80
CA ASP A 212 24.27 -29.49 -18.04
C ASP A 212 24.61 -29.24 -19.52
N ILE A 213 23.80 -29.76 -20.45
CA ILE A 213 23.92 -29.41 -21.89
C ILE A 213 23.69 -27.91 -22.08
N ILE A 214 22.66 -27.33 -21.47
CA ILE A 214 22.34 -25.90 -21.58
C ILE A 214 23.47 -25.02 -21.00
N LYS A 215 24.08 -25.43 -19.88
CA LYS A 215 25.20 -24.70 -19.25
C LYS A 215 26.49 -24.70 -20.08
N SER A 216 26.65 -25.64 -21.00
CA SER A 216 27.85 -25.74 -21.85
C SER A 216 27.90 -24.70 -22.99
N ILE A 217 26.84 -23.92 -23.16
CA ILE A 217 26.69 -22.95 -24.26
C ILE A 217 27.55 -21.72 -24.00
N ILE A 218 28.36 -21.35 -24.97
CA ILE A 218 29.16 -20.12 -24.93
C ILE A 218 28.22 -18.93 -25.15
N THR A 219 28.08 -18.06 -24.15
CA THR A 219 27.18 -16.89 -24.17
C THR A 219 27.83 -15.63 -24.75
N THR A 220 29.13 -15.65 -25.04
CA THR A 220 29.90 -14.48 -25.50
C THR A 220 30.38 -14.62 -26.94
N ILE A 221 30.34 -13.54 -27.72
CA ILE A 221 30.78 -13.49 -29.12
C ILE A 221 32.25 -13.04 -29.24
N GLY A 222 32.71 -12.21 -28.30
CA GLY A 222 34.07 -11.67 -28.27
C GLY A 222 34.19 -10.41 -27.40
N THR A 223 35.29 -9.67 -27.52
CA THR A 223 35.54 -8.42 -26.79
C THR A 223 35.78 -7.26 -27.75
N VAL A 224 35.23 -6.09 -27.44
CA VAL A 224 35.47 -4.83 -28.14
C VAL A 224 36.58 -4.07 -27.41
N LYS A 225 37.56 -3.53 -28.14
CA LYS A 225 38.65 -2.74 -27.54
C LYS A 225 38.27 -1.27 -27.40
N GLU A 226 38.90 -0.58 -26.45
CA GLU A 226 38.78 0.88 -26.34
C GLU A 226 39.20 1.56 -27.66
N GLY A 227 38.41 2.56 -28.08
CA GLY A 227 38.59 3.29 -29.33
C GLY A 227 38.10 2.54 -30.58
N GLU A 228 37.65 1.28 -30.47
CA GLU A 228 37.07 0.55 -31.59
C GLU A 228 35.72 1.17 -32.00
N LYS A 229 35.55 1.43 -33.30
CA LYS A 229 34.30 1.95 -33.85
C LYS A 229 33.19 0.89 -33.78
N ILE A 230 32.05 1.27 -33.19
CA ILE A 230 30.88 0.41 -33.04
C ILE A 230 29.90 0.61 -34.20
N VAL A 231 29.54 1.86 -34.50
CA VAL A 231 28.56 2.22 -35.53
C VAL A 231 28.78 3.66 -36.03
N ASP A 232 28.55 3.94 -37.32
CA ASP A 232 28.57 5.30 -37.88
C ASP A 232 27.15 5.86 -38.10
N LYS A 233 27.08 7.19 -38.27
CA LYS A 233 25.86 7.88 -38.66
C LYS A 233 25.36 7.40 -40.02
N GLY A 234 24.12 6.94 -40.05
CA GLY A 234 23.48 6.40 -41.24
C GLY A 234 23.70 4.89 -41.44
N ASP A 235 24.52 4.23 -40.62
CA ASP A 235 24.69 2.79 -40.67
C ASP A 235 23.42 2.07 -40.18
N LYS A 236 23.11 0.94 -40.82
CA LYS A 236 22.07 0.04 -40.34
C LYS A 236 22.57 -0.72 -39.12
N ILE A 237 21.76 -0.78 -38.07
CA ILE A 237 22.00 -1.56 -36.85
C ILE A 237 21.79 -3.04 -37.18
N THR A 238 22.85 -3.68 -37.66
CA THR A 238 22.90 -5.13 -37.90
C THR A 238 22.91 -5.92 -36.58
N ASP A 239 22.63 -7.23 -36.62
CA ASP A 239 22.65 -8.10 -35.43
C ASP A 239 23.92 -7.91 -34.59
N LYS A 240 25.08 -7.90 -35.24
CA LYS A 240 26.37 -7.75 -34.56
C LYS A 240 26.53 -6.37 -33.90
N VAL A 241 26.04 -5.31 -34.54
CA VAL A 241 26.07 -3.95 -33.98
C VAL A 241 25.09 -3.85 -32.81
N PHE A 242 23.90 -4.44 -32.94
CA PHE A 242 22.91 -4.51 -31.87
C PHE A 242 23.49 -5.20 -30.63
N CYS A 243 24.09 -6.39 -30.76
CA CYS A 243 24.74 -7.08 -29.65
C CYS A 243 25.85 -6.24 -29.00
N LYS A 244 26.66 -5.53 -29.80
CA LYS A 244 27.69 -4.61 -29.29
C LYS A 244 27.09 -3.44 -28.51
N LEU A 245 26.02 -2.82 -29.02
CA LEU A 245 25.34 -1.69 -28.38
C LEU A 245 24.67 -2.13 -27.07
N THR A 246 23.91 -3.22 -27.07
CA THR A 246 23.28 -3.78 -25.86
C THR A 246 24.32 -4.22 -24.82
N SER A 247 25.45 -4.78 -25.26
CA SER A 247 26.53 -5.15 -24.34
C SER A 247 27.26 -3.93 -23.78
N LEU A 248 27.44 -2.87 -24.56
CA LEU A 248 28.01 -1.61 -24.10
C LEU A 248 27.08 -0.90 -23.10
N GLU A 249 25.78 -0.85 -23.40
CA GLU A 249 24.75 -0.36 -22.50
C GLU A 249 24.82 -1.10 -21.16
N ARG A 250 24.81 -2.44 -21.19
CA ARG A 250 24.95 -3.28 -20.00
C ARG A 250 26.25 -3.02 -19.24
N ALA A 251 27.37 -2.83 -19.93
CA ALA A 251 28.66 -2.55 -19.31
C ALA A 251 28.67 -1.20 -18.60
N ILE A 252 28.15 -0.15 -19.25
CA ILE A 252 28.02 1.20 -18.68
C ILE A 252 27.08 1.20 -17.47
N GLU A 253 25.93 0.53 -17.58
CA GLU A 253 24.94 0.42 -16.50
C GLU A 253 25.43 -0.46 -15.32
N ASN A 254 26.35 -1.39 -15.56
CA ASN A 254 27.02 -2.14 -14.49
C ASN A 254 28.21 -1.36 -13.89
N GLY A 255 28.53 -0.18 -14.42
CA GLY A 255 29.63 0.66 -13.95
C GLY A 255 31.01 0.17 -14.37
N GLU A 256 31.10 -0.62 -15.44
CA GLU A 256 32.37 -0.90 -16.13
C GLU A 256 32.77 0.39 -16.86
N GLY A 257 33.95 0.95 -16.57
CA GLY A 257 34.41 2.25 -17.09
C GLY A 257 35.12 3.14 -16.07
N ASP A 258 35.58 4.33 -16.49
CA ASP A 258 36.38 5.23 -15.67
C ASP A 258 35.62 5.77 -14.43
N SER A 259 36.29 5.67 -13.27
CA SER A 259 35.82 6.10 -11.96
C SER A 259 35.46 7.59 -11.87
N SER A 260 36.07 8.44 -12.71
CA SER A 260 35.80 9.88 -12.80
C SER A 260 34.33 10.19 -13.12
N ASN A 261 33.70 9.37 -13.96
CA ASN A 261 32.31 9.57 -14.38
C ASN A 261 31.31 9.36 -13.22
N ARG A 262 31.63 8.48 -12.25
CA ARG A 262 30.77 8.20 -11.09
C ARG A 262 30.64 9.38 -10.13
N TYR A 263 31.69 10.17 -9.96
CA TYR A 263 31.64 11.38 -9.11
C TYR A 263 30.74 12.46 -9.72
N LEU A 264 30.80 12.66 -11.05
CA LEU A 264 29.94 13.61 -11.75
C LEU A 264 28.45 13.20 -11.68
N VAL A 265 28.16 11.90 -11.83
CA VAL A 265 26.80 11.38 -11.64
C VAL A 265 26.30 11.66 -10.21
N LYS A 266 27.12 11.40 -9.18
CA LYS A 266 26.77 11.71 -7.78
C LYS A 266 26.52 13.20 -7.56
N ILE A 267 27.33 14.09 -8.15
CA ILE A 267 27.09 15.55 -8.07
C ILE A 267 25.76 15.91 -8.72
N GLY A 268 25.45 15.36 -9.90
CA GLY A 268 24.15 15.55 -10.55
C GLY A 268 22.97 15.11 -9.69
N GLN A 269 23.09 13.95 -9.05
CA GLN A 269 22.10 13.42 -8.10
C GLN A 269 21.92 14.36 -6.90
N VAL A 270 23.01 14.86 -6.32
CA VAL A 270 22.98 15.85 -5.22
C VAL A 270 22.21 17.09 -5.64
N ILE A 271 22.50 17.64 -6.82
CA ILE A 271 21.86 18.86 -7.34
C ILE A 271 20.35 18.63 -7.51
N ILE A 272 19.95 17.57 -8.21
CA ILE A 272 18.53 17.31 -8.53
C ILE A 272 17.72 17.02 -7.26
N VAL A 273 18.19 16.10 -6.41
CA VAL A 273 17.50 15.75 -5.15
C VAL A 273 17.40 16.97 -4.24
N SER A 274 18.45 17.78 -4.14
CA SER A 274 18.43 19.01 -3.34
C SER A 274 17.42 20.01 -3.87
N ILE A 275 17.34 20.23 -5.20
CA ILE A 275 16.36 21.16 -5.79
C ILE A 275 14.92 20.71 -5.53
N CYS A 276 14.62 19.42 -5.71
CA CYS A 276 13.29 18.87 -5.44
C CYS A 276 12.90 19.04 -3.96
N LEU A 277 13.78 18.65 -3.04
CA LEU A 277 13.54 18.75 -1.60
C LEU A 277 13.48 20.20 -1.11
N LEU A 278 14.33 21.10 -1.63
CA LEU A 278 14.27 22.53 -1.32
C LEU A 278 12.97 23.14 -1.79
N THR A 279 12.50 22.77 -2.98
CA THR A 279 11.22 23.26 -3.52
C THR A 279 10.06 22.82 -2.62
N PHE A 280 10.07 21.58 -2.11
CA PHE A 280 9.08 21.12 -1.14
C PHE A 280 9.20 21.81 0.23
N TYR A 281 10.42 22.03 0.72
CA TYR A 281 10.67 22.80 1.94
C TYR A 281 10.14 24.24 1.83
N PHE A 282 10.41 24.92 0.72
CA PHE A 282 9.90 26.27 0.47
C PHE A 282 8.38 26.29 0.33
N TYR A 283 7.79 25.28 -0.33
CA TYR A 283 6.34 25.14 -0.36
C TYR A 283 5.74 25.07 1.05
N LEU A 284 6.29 24.23 1.92
CA LEU A 284 5.80 24.07 3.29
C LEU A 284 5.97 25.36 4.11
N THR A 285 7.12 26.02 4.02
CA THR A 285 7.38 27.26 4.77
C THR A 285 6.48 28.42 4.32
N LEU A 286 6.26 28.58 3.01
CA LEU A 286 5.53 29.73 2.45
C LEU A 286 4.01 29.55 2.46
N PHE A 287 3.51 28.33 2.20
CA PHE A 287 2.09 28.07 1.99
C PHE A 287 1.45 27.19 3.08
N ARG A 288 2.25 26.48 3.90
CA ARG A 288 1.77 25.51 4.90
C ARG A 288 2.53 25.63 6.24
N THR A 289 2.72 26.85 6.72
CA THR A 289 3.47 27.14 7.95
C THR A 289 2.96 26.34 9.17
N ARG A 290 1.64 26.13 9.29
CA ARG A 290 1.05 25.29 10.35
C ARG A 290 1.52 23.83 10.30
N PHE A 291 1.81 23.29 9.13
CA PHE A 291 2.27 21.91 9.00
C PHE A 291 3.75 21.79 9.34
N ILE A 292 4.57 22.75 8.90
CA ILE A 292 6.02 22.72 9.18
C ILE A 292 6.35 23.05 10.64
N GLN A 293 5.44 23.74 11.34
CA GLN A 293 5.52 24.00 12.78
C GLN A 293 5.33 22.73 13.64
N GLU A 294 4.80 21.65 13.08
CA GLU A 294 4.64 20.39 13.80
C GLU A 294 5.71 19.40 13.32
N ARG A 295 6.71 19.13 14.17
CA ARG A 295 7.85 18.25 13.82
C ARG A 295 7.39 16.89 13.31
N ARG A 296 6.35 16.35 13.95
CA ARG A 296 5.72 15.07 13.60
C ARG A 296 5.23 15.04 12.15
N ASN A 297 4.64 16.13 11.68
CA ASN A 297 4.14 16.23 10.31
C ASN A 297 5.28 16.23 9.29
N VAL A 298 6.36 16.97 9.57
CA VAL A 298 7.55 17.01 8.71
C VAL A 298 8.19 15.63 8.63
N VAL A 299 8.40 14.97 9.78
CA VAL A 299 8.97 13.63 9.83
C VAL A 299 8.11 12.64 9.04
N PHE A 300 6.79 12.67 9.24
CA PHE A 300 5.87 11.81 8.50
C PHE A 300 5.97 12.00 6.98
N MET A 301 5.89 13.25 6.51
CA MET A 301 6.00 13.55 5.08
C MET A 301 7.34 13.08 4.52
N LEU A 302 8.46 13.42 5.16
CA LEU A 302 9.77 13.01 4.67
C LEU A 302 9.98 11.49 4.68
N LEU A 303 9.44 10.77 5.68
CA LEU A 303 9.48 9.30 5.72
C LEU A 303 8.72 8.67 4.57
N MET A 304 7.57 9.24 4.17
CA MET A 304 6.79 8.75 3.04
C MET A 304 7.48 9.02 1.69
N ILE A 305 8.15 10.17 1.52
CA ILE A 305 8.99 10.43 0.33
C ILE A 305 10.15 9.42 0.29
N LEU A 306 10.83 9.25 1.42
CA LEU A 306 11.97 8.36 1.56
C LEU A 306 11.59 6.90 1.30
N SER A 307 10.46 6.43 1.83
CA SER A 307 10.01 5.04 1.68
C SER A 307 9.69 4.72 0.22
N LEU A 308 9.01 5.62 -0.50
CA LEU A 308 8.75 5.43 -1.93
C LEU A 308 10.04 5.48 -2.74
N CYS A 309 10.92 6.47 -2.53
CA CYS A 309 12.20 6.52 -3.24
C CYS A 309 13.06 5.27 -2.96
N GLY A 310 13.06 4.79 -1.71
CA GLY A 310 13.70 3.54 -1.29
C GLY A 310 13.16 2.32 -2.01
N LEU A 311 11.84 2.19 -2.05
CA LEU A 311 11.16 1.10 -2.74
C LEU A 311 11.43 1.15 -4.26
N THR A 312 11.41 2.32 -4.87
CA THR A 312 11.74 2.50 -6.29
C THR A 312 13.17 2.07 -6.59
N SER A 313 14.13 2.54 -5.79
CA SER A 313 15.53 2.13 -5.95
C SER A 313 15.68 0.61 -5.81
N PHE A 314 15.02 0.01 -4.81
CA PHE A 314 15.03 -1.43 -4.61
C PHE A 314 14.46 -2.20 -5.81
N VAL A 315 13.27 -1.83 -6.29
CA VAL A 315 12.63 -2.50 -7.43
C VAL A 315 13.44 -2.31 -8.70
N VAL A 316 13.94 -1.11 -8.99
CA VAL A 316 14.78 -0.87 -10.18
C VAL A 316 16.06 -1.73 -10.14
N ARG A 317 16.63 -1.96 -8.95
CA ARG A 317 17.85 -2.75 -8.80
C ARG A 317 17.65 -4.27 -9.01
N TYR A 318 16.51 -4.81 -8.58
CA TYR A 318 16.29 -6.26 -8.56
C TYR A 318 15.25 -6.76 -9.58
N SER A 319 14.31 -5.91 -10.00
CA SER A 319 13.19 -6.27 -10.88
C SER A 319 12.66 -5.03 -11.62
N PRO A 320 13.45 -4.43 -12.54
CA PRO A 320 13.11 -3.14 -13.17
C PRO A 320 11.76 -3.13 -13.89
N ASP A 321 11.36 -4.24 -14.49
CA ASP A 321 10.07 -4.40 -15.20
C ASP A 321 8.85 -4.24 -14.26
N TRP A 322 9.04 -4.43 -12.96
CA TRP A 322 7.98 -4.34 -11.95
C TRP A 322 7.85 -2.94 -11.33
N VAL A 323 8.54 -1.92 -11.84
CA VAL A 323 8.50 -0.57 -11.27
C VAL A 323 7.09 0.03 -11.20
N HIS A 324 6.23 -0.31 -12.15
CA HIS A 324 4.83 0.13 -12.18
C HIS A 324 3.94 -0.56 -11.14
N ALA A 325 4.41 -1.64 -10.50
CA ALA A 325 3.73 -2.26 -9.37
C ALA A 325 3.73 -1.41 -8.11
N ILE A 326 4.65 -0.43 -8.01
CA ILE A 326 4.72 0.46 -6.85
C ILE A 326 3.50 1.38 -6.83
N PRO A 327 2.68 1.37 -5.76
CA PRO A 327 1.42 2.10 -5.71
C PRO A 327 1.63 3.57 -5.32
N TYR A 328 2.21 4.39 -6.21
CA TYR A 328 2.47 5.81 -5.92
C TYR A 328 1.23 6.61 -5.55
N ALA A 329 0.05 6.21 -6.02
CA ALA A 329 -1.22 6.82 -5.64
C ALA A 329 -1.56 6.69 -4.13
N ILE A 330 -0.89 5.80 -3.38
CA ILE A 330 -0.99 5.78 -1.90
C ILE A 330 -0.59 7.13 -1.31
N LEU A 331 0.41 7.80 -1.90
CA LEU A 331 0.92 9.06 -1.36
C LEU A 331 -0.15 10.17 -1.36
N PRO A 332 -0.79 10.51 -2.49
CA PRO A 332 -1.85 11.51 -2.47
C PRO A 332 -3.06 11.07 -1.65
N ILE A 333 -3.41 9.77 -1.60
CA ILE A 333 -4.48 9.24 -0.72
C ILE A 333 -4.19 9.59 0.74
N VAL A 334 -3.08 9.08 1.27
CA VAL A 334 -2.72 9.19 2.67
C VAL A 334 -2.52 10.65 3.09
N ILE A 335 -1.86 11.46 2.26
CA ILE A 335 -1.58 12.85 2.60
C ILE A 335 -2.86 13.70 2.53
N ALA A 336 -3.76 13.44 1.57
CA ALA A 336 -5.04 14.15 1.51
C ALA A 336 -5.92 13.83 2.72
N THR A 337 -5.88 12.59 3.24
CA THR A 337 -6.66 12.17 4.42
C THR A 337 -6.27 12.93 5.70
N PHE A 338 -4.99 13.19 5.92
CA PHE A 338 -4.52 13.83 7.18
C PHE A 338 -4.24 15.33 7.06
N PHE A 339 -3.97 15.81 5.85
CA PHE A 339 -3.56 17.19 5.58
C PHE A 339 -4.57 17.88 4.65
N ASP A 340 -4.15 18.16 3.42
CA ASP A 340 -4.98 18.78 2.40
C ASP A 340 -4.52 18.33 1.01
N THR A 341 -5.45 18.39 0.06
CA THR A 341 -5.24 17.93 -1.32
C THR A 341 -4.11 18.65 -2.05
N ARG A 342 -3.82 19.92 -1.73
CA ARG A 342 -2.74 20.67 -2.39
C ARG A 342 -1.37 20.18 -1.90
N THR A 343 -1.24 19.94 -0.60
CA THR A 343 -0.01 19.38 -0.02
C THR A 343 0.22 17.97 -0.56
N ALA A 344 -0.84 17.16 -0.66
CA ALA A 344 -0.80 15.82 -1.22
C ALA A 344 -0.28 15.78 -2.66
N LEU A 345 -0.82 16.63 -3.54
CA LEU A 345 -0.38 16.71 -4.93
C LEU A 345 1.07 17.22 -5.07
N PHE A 346 1.44 18.26 -4.31
CA PHE A 346 2.79 18.82 -4.38
C PHE A 346 3.85 17.80 -3.93
N MET A 347 3.55 17.08 -2.84
CA MET A 347 4.40 16.02 -2.31
C MET A 347 4.49 14.82 -3.25
N HIS A 348 3.36 14.40 -3.84
CA HIS A 348 3.32 13.38 -4.90
C HIS A 348 4.22 13.75 -6.06
N ASN A 349 4.03 14.94 -6.63
CA ASN A 349 4.82 15.45 -7.74
C ASN A 349 6.32 15.52 -7.39
N THR A 350 6.67 15.97 -6.19
CA THR A 350 8.06 15.99 -5.71
C THR A 350 8.65 14.57 -5.68
N THR A 351 7.89 13.60 -5.18
CA THR A 351 8.34 12.21 -5.05
C THR A 351 8.53 11.55 -6.41
N VAL A 352 7.57 11.71 -7.32
CA VAL A 352 7.65 11.10 -8.66
C VAL A 352 8.70 11.77 -9.53
N LEU A 353 8.97 13.07 -9.33
CA LEU A 353 10.10 13.77 -9.97
C LEU A 353 11.45 13.21 -9.50
N ILE A 354 11.61 12.92 -8.21
CA ILE A 354 12.84 12.26 -7.72
C ILE A 354 12.93 10.86 -8.32
N CYS A 355 11.84 10.09 -8.25
CA CYS A 355 11.80 8.71 -8.73
C CYS A 355 12.01 8.59 -10.25
N SER A 356 11.58 9.56 -11.07
CA SER A 356 11.79 9.52 -12.52
C SER A 356 13.27 9.51 -12.91
N PHE A 357 14.16 10.04 -12.07
CA PHE A 357 15.61 9.93 -12.31
C PHE A 357 16.20 8.57 -11.89
N ILE A 358 15.47 7.80 -11.07
CA ILE A 358 15.86 6.44 -10.66
C ILE A 358 15.46 5.42 -11.74
N VAL A 359 14.24 5.54 -12.29
CA VAL A 359 13.67 4.60 -13.28
C VAL A 359 14.32 4.77 -14.66
N HIS A 360 14.56 3.68 -15.41
CA HIS A 360 15.17 3.72 -16.75
C HIS A 360 14.39 4.64 -17.71
N GLU A 361 13.09 4.37 -17.93
CA GLU A 361 12.15 5.17 -18.73
C GLU A 361 11.50 6.32 -17.93
N GLY A 362 12.33 7.22 -17.43
CA GLY A 362 11.91 8.27 -16.48
C GLY A 362 10.83 9.24 -16.98
N VAL A 363 10.83 9.60 -18.28
CA VAL A 363 9.89 10.60 -18.83
C VAL A 363 8.47 10.03 -18.93
N GLU A 364 8.33 8.82 -19.46
CA GLU A 364 7.05 8.13 -19.55
C GLU A 364 6.51 7.85 -18.15
N PHE A 365 7.37 7.34 -17.26
CA PHE A 365 7.05 7.13 -15.87
C PHE A 365 6.52 8.42 -15.21
N LEU A 366 7.21 9.55 -15.39
CA LEU A 366 6.82 10.83 -14.81
C LEU A 366 5.43 11.27 -15.33
N LEU A 367 5.21 11.21 -16.64
CA LEU A 367 3.94 11.58 -17.26
C LEU A 367 2.80 10.75 -16.67
N MET A 368 2.98 9.42 -16.64
CA MET A 368 1.98 8.49 -16.14
C MET A 368 1.66 8.78 -14.67
N GLN A 369 2.67 8.92 -13.81
CA GLN A 369 2.45 9.12 -12.38
C GLN A 369 1.86 10.50 -12.04
N VAL A 370 2.19 11.56 -12.80
CA VAL A 370 1.57 12.88 -12.63
C VAL A 370 0.08 12.83 -12.95
N VAL A 371 -0.31 12.20 -14.06
CA VAL A 371 -1.71 12.04 -14.44
C VAL A 371 -2.48 11.24 -13.39
N ILE A 372 -1.92 10.11 -12.93
CA ILE A 372 -2.54 9.27 -11.90
C ILE A 372 -2.66 10.01 -10.57
N GLY A 373 -1.65 10.79 -10.17
CA GLY A 373 -1.70 11.60 -8.96
C GLY A 373 -2.80 12.65 -9.00
N MET A 374 -2.95 13.34 -10.13
CA MET A 374 -4.03 14.31 -10.35
C MET A 374 -5.41 13.65 -10.33
N LEU A 375 -5.57 12.53 -11.05
CA LEU A 375 -6.82 11.77 -11.09
C LEU A 375 -7.22 11.30 -9.69
N THR A 376 -6.27 10.79 -8.93
CA THR A 376 -6.47 10.35 -7.55
C THR A 376 -7.04 11.50 -6.70
N ILE A 377 -6.43 12.69 -6.72
CA ILE A 377 -6.92 13.85 -5.96
C ILE A 377 -8.32 14.31 -6.39
N CYS A 378 -8.65 14.24 -7.68
CA CYS A 378 -9.98 14.59 -8.17
C CYS A 378 -11.08 13.66 -7.62
N ILE A 379 -10.77 12.37 -7.45
CA ILE A 379 -11.70 11.37 -6.91
C ILE A 379 -11.80 11.49 -5.38
N LEU A 380 -10.69 11.81 -4.70
CA LEU A 380 -10.59 11.83 -3.24
C LEU A 380 -11.25 13.03 -2.54
N LYS A 381 -11.71 14.03 -3.29
CA LYS A 381 -12.15 15.33 -2.75
C LYS A 381 -13.21 15.22 -1.64
N ASP A 382 -13.99 14.13 -1.61
CA ASP A 382 -15.10 13.90 -0.67
C ASP A 382 -15.17 12.43 -0.18
N MET A 383 -14.04 11.88 0.28
CA MET A 383 -14.02 10.52 0.85
C MET A 383 -14.54 10.46 2.29
N TYR A 384 -15.77 9.97 2.45
CA TYR A 384 -16.39 9.71 3.76
C TYR A 384 -16.63 8.21 4.01
N GLU A 385 -16.55 7.37 2.96
CA GLU A 385 -16.84 5.93 3.04
C GLU A 385 -15.69 5.06 2.55
N ARG A 386 -15.55 3.88 3.17
CA ARG A 386 -14.58 2.84 2.75
C ARG A 386 -14.87 2.32 1.33
N SER A 387 -16.14 2.30 0.92
CA SER A 387 -16.61 1.85 -0.40
C SER A 387 -16.02 2.69 -1.56
N GLN A 388 -15.75 3.97 -1.31
CA GLN A 388 -15.21 4.90 -2.30
C GLN A 388 -13.75 4.58 -2.66
N LEU A 389 -13.00 3.94 -1.76
CA LEU A 389 -11.62 3.54 -2.02
C LEU A 389 -11.55 2.48 -3.13
N VAL A 390 -12.43 1.48 -3.08
CA VAL A 390 -12.50 0.42 -4.10
C VAL A 390 -12.80 1.01 -5.48
N LYS A 391 -13.76 1.95 -5.55
CA LYS A 391 -14.07 2.68 -6.79
C LYS A 391 -12.85 3.45 -7.30
N THR A 392 -12.12 4.10 -6.40
CA THR A 392 -10.89 4.85 -6.72
C THR A 392 -9.82 3.93 -7.31
N VAL A 393 -9.60 2.76 -6.71
CA VAL A 393 -8.63 1.76 -7.19
C VAL A 393 -8.97 1.27 -8.59
N ILE A 394 -10.24 0.97 -8.87
CA ILE A 394 -10.69 0.52 -10.20
C ILE A 394 -10.44 1.60 -11.25
N ILE A 395 -10.74 2.87 -10.93
CA ILE A 395 -10.52 4.00 -11.86
C ILE A 395 -9.02 4.23 -12.10
N ILE A 396 -8.19 4.16 -11.06
CA ILE A 396 -6.73 4.29 -11.17
C ILE A 396 -6.16 3.16 -12.04
N PHE A 397 -6.61 1.92 -11.83
CA PHE A 397 -6.19 0.77 -12.62
C PHE A 397 -6.54 0.94 -14.10
N ALA A 398 -7.78 1.34 -14.41
CA ALA A 398 -8.20 1.61 -15.78
C ALA A 398 -7.39 2.75 -16.43
N ALA A 399 -7.06 3.80 -15.67
CA ALA A 399 -6.25 4.90 -16.16
C ALA A 399 -4.80 4.49 -16.45
N TYR A 400 -4.19 3.63 -15.62
CA TYR A 400 -2.88 3.06 -15.89
C TYR A 400 -2.86 2.26 -17.20
N ILE A 401 -3.86 1.38 -17.40
CA ILE A 401 -4.00 0.60 -18.65
C ILE A 401 -4.12 1.54 -19.85
N PHE A 402 -4.97 2.56 -19.76
CA PHE A 402 -5.19 3.49 -20.85
C PHE A 402 -3.93 4.29 -21.21
N LEU A 403 -3.19 4.77 -20.21
CA LEU A 403 -1.93 5.48 -20.40
C LEU A 403 -0.87 4.58 -21.02
N TYR A 404 -0.72 3.37 -20.50
CA TYR A 404 0.22 2.38 -21.02
C TYR A 404 -0.10 2.04 -22.49
N PHE A 405 -1.37 1.73 -22.81
CA PHE A 405 -1.78 1.45 -24.18
C PHE A 405 -1.53 2.64 -25.12
N GLY A 406 -1.76 3.86 -24.65
CA GLY A 406 -1.44 5.09 -25.37
C GLY A 406 0.05 5.22 -25.69
N SER A 407 0.93 5.00 -24.70
CA SER A 407 2.38 4.98 -24.90
C SER A 407 2.81 3.91 -25.90
N THR A 408 2.31 2.67 -25.76
CA THR A 408 2.69 1.56 -26.64
C THR A 408 2.31 1.82 -28.09
N LEU A 409 1.14 2.42 -28.35
CA LEU A 409 0.73 2.82 -29.70
C LEU A 409 1.67 3.87 -30.32
N ILE A 410 2.17 4.82 -29.52
CA ILE A 410 3.12 5.83 -29.98
C ILE A 410 4.45 5.19 -30.40
N TYR A 411 4.98 4.26 -29.60
CA TYR A 411 6.29 3.66 -29.85
C TYR A 411 6.27 2.59 -30.94
N THR A 412 5.28 1.68 -30.91
CA THR A 412 5.29 0.50 -31.79
C THR A 412 4.59 0.74 -33.12
N SER A 413 3.73 1.78 -33.21
CA SER A 413 2.85 2.03 -34.37
C SER A 413 2.06 0.79 -34.83
N LYS A 414 1.87 -0.20 -33.95
CA LYS A 414 1.19 -1.47 -34.21
C LYS A 414 0.14 -1.71 -33.14
N TRP A 415 -0.92 -2.42 -33.50
CA TRP A 415 -1.86 -2.95 -32.52
C TRP A 415 -1.15 -3.98 -31.65
N VAL A 416 -1.26 -3.83 -30.33
CA VAL A 416 -0.76 -4.81 -29.37
C VAL A 416 -1.54 -6.10 -29.57
N ARG A 417 -0.89 -7.14 -30.09
CA ARG A 417 -1.43 -8.51 -30.08
C ARG A 417 -1.01 -9.09 -28.75
N ILE A 418 -1.94 -9.29 -27.83
CA ILE A 418 -1.62 -9.79 -26.51
C ILE A 418 -1.86 -11.29 -26.48
N ASP A 419 -0.80 -12.08 -26.56
CA ASP A 419 -0.86 -13.48 -26.17
C ASP A 419 -0.97 -13.61 -24.64
N ALA A 420 -1.53 -14.71 -24.13
CA ALA A 420 -1.82 -14.87 -22.70
C ALA A 420 -0.57 -14.75 -21.78
N VAL A 421 0.61 -15.07 -22.29
CA VAL A 421 1.89 -14.93 -21.57
C VAL A 421 2.37 -13.48 -21.57
N GLU A 422 2.24 -12.77 -22.69
CA GLU A 422 2.56 -11.34 -22.78
C GLU A 422 1.58 -10.49 -21.95
N PHE A 423 0.32 -10.91 -21.84
CA PHE A 423 -0.68 -10.29 -20.97
C PHE A 423 -0.21 -10.21 -19.51
N ILE A 424 0.32 -11.31 -18.99
CA ILE A 424 0.74 -11.41 -17.57
C ILE A 424 1.98 -10.54 -17.32
N ASN A 425 2.93 -10.51 -18.25
CA ASN A 425 4.18 -9.75 -18.07
C ASN A 425 3.94 -8.24 -18.16
N GLU A 426 3.11 -7.77 -19.09
CA GLU A 426 2.89 -6.34 -19.32
C GLU A 426 1.84 -5.73 -18.39
N LEU A 427 0.74 -6.46 -18.09
CA LEU A 427 -0.33 -5.95 -17.21
C LEU A 427 -0.15 -6.33 -15.74
N GLY A 428 0.63 -7.38 -15.44
CA GLY A 428 0.89 -7.88 -14.09
C GLY A 428 1.29 -6.80 -13.08
N PRO A 429 2.23 -5.90 -13.41
CA PRO A 429 2.61 -4.80 -12.52
C PRO A 429 1.43 -3.89 -12.17
N PHE A 430 0.56 -3.55 -13.12
CA PHE A 430 -0.61 -2.70 -12.84
C PHE A 430 -1.68 -3.40 -12.00
N VAL A 431 -1.85 -4.71 -12.16
CA VAL A 431 -2.74 -5.50 -11.28
C VAL A 431 -2.18 -5.51 -9.87
N MET A 432 -0.88 -5.74 -9.70
CA MET A 432 -0.23 -5.70 -8.40
C MET A 432 -0.34 -4.31 -7.75
N ASN A 433 -0.17 -3.25 -8.54
CA ASN A 433 -0.39 -1.87 -8.09
C ASN A 433 -1.80 -1.67 -7.51
N ALA A 434 -2.83 -2.08 -8.25
CA ALA A 434 -4.22 -1.98 -7.81
C ALA A 434 -4.49 -2.78 -6.52
N LEU A 435 -3.94 -4.00 -6.42
CA LEU A 435 -4.06 -4.81 -5.20
C LEU A 435 -3.36 -4.15 -4.01
N LEU A 436 -2.16 -3.61 -4.20
CA LEU A 436 -1.42 -2.91 -3.15
C LEU A 436 -2.11 -1.61 -2.72
N LEU A 437 -2.80 -0.90 -3.64
CA LEU A 437 -3.59 0.28 -3.30
C LEU A 437 -4.75 -0.01 -2.33
N LEU A 438 -5.31 -1.24 -2.34
CA LEU A 438 -6.35 -1.62 -1.37
C LEU A 438 -5.81 -1.62 0.07
N PHE A 439 -4.50 -1.79 0.27
CA PHE A 439 -3.86 -1.69 1.59
C PHE A 439 -3.69 -0.25 2.09
N ALA A 440 -4.12 0.77 1.33
CA ALA A 440 -4.12 2.15 1.79
C ALA A 440 -4.94 2.34 3.08
N TYR A 441 -6.06 1.62 3.26
CA TYR A 441 -6.88 1.76 4.47
C TYR A 441 -6.21 1.19 5.75
N PRO A 442 -5.70 -0.06 5.76
CA PRO A 442 -4.83 -0.53 6.84
C PRO A 442 -3.66 0.41 7.13
N LEU A 443 -3.04 0.97 6.09
CA LEU A 443 -1.95 1.92 6.24
C LEU A 443 -2.40 3.23 6.91
N ILE A 444 -3.55 3.79 6.54
CA ILE A 444 -4.16 4.96 7.20
C ILE A 444 -4.35 4.68 8.70
N TYR A 445 -4.89 3.52 9.06
CA TYR A 445 -5.07 3.14 10.47
C TYR A 445 -3.72 3.07 11.25
N ILE A 446 -2.70 2.45 10.66
CA ILE A 446 -1.35 2.39 11.26
C ILE A 446 -0.79 3.80 11.46
N ILE A 447 -0.98 4.69 10.47
CA ILE A 447 -0.53 6.07 10.53
C ILE A 447 -1.29 6.87 11.59
N GLU A 448 -2.61 6.67 11.73
CA GLU A 448 -3.42 7.30 12.79
C GLU A 448 -2.86 7.00 14.17
N LYS A 449 -2.54 5.72 14.45
CA LYS A 449 -2.00 5.32 15.76
C LYS A 449 -0.57 5.79 15.98
N THR A 450 0.29 5.68 14.96
CA THR A 450 1.71 6.03 15.06
C THR A 450 1.92 7.54 15.19
N PHE A 451 1.16 8.33 14.44
CA PHE A 451 1.29 9.79 14.38
C PHE A 451 0.18 10.53 15.17
N ASN A 452 -0.69 9.82 15.89
CA ASN A 452 -1.83 10.40 16.62
C ASN A 452 -2.65 11.38 15.75
N TYR A 453 -2.94 10.95 14.52
CA TYR A 453 -3.83 11.65 13.60
C TYR A 453 -5.26 11.15 13.74
N VAL A 454 -6.18 11.91 13.16
CA VAL A 454 -7.61 11.55 13.09
C VAL A 454 -8.06 11.84 11.68
N SER A 455 -8.49 10.81 10.95
CA SER A 455 -9.06 10.91 9.61
C SER A 455 -10.56 11.23 9.64
N ASP A 456 -11.10 11.74 8.53
CA ASP A 456 -12.53 11.98 8.41
C ASP A 456 -13.35 10.69 8.50
N VAL A 457 -12.82 9.55 8.05
CA VAL A 457 -13.49 8.24 8.19
C VAL A 457 -13.62 7.87 9.67
N THR A 458 -12.55 8.01 10.46
CA THR A 458 -12.60 7.78 11.91
C THR A 458 -13.58 8.73 12.59
N LEU A 459 -13.67 10.00 12.15
CA LEU A 459 -14.64 10.94 12.69
C LEU A 459 -16.08 10.56 12.36
N VAL A 460 -16.35 10.06 11.16
CA VAL A 460 -17.67 9.54 10.74
C VAL A 460 -18.05 8.32 11.57
N GLU A 461 -17.12 7.39 11.79
CA GLU A 461 -17.35 6.20 12.63
C GLU A 461 -17.64 6.58 14.10
N LEU A 462 -16.90 7.56 14.64
CA LEU A 462 -17.15 8.09 15.97
C LEU A 462 -18.45 8.90 16.05
N ALA A 463 -18.87 9.57 14.98
CA ALA A 463 -20.12 10.34 14.96
C ALA A 463 -21.38 9.47 14.77
N ASN A 464 -21.21 8.17 14.51
CA ASN A 464 -22.32 7.23 14.42
C ASN A 464 -22.96 7.04 15.81
N THR A 465 -24.23 7.40 15.96
CA THR A 465 -24.96 7.29 17.24
C THR A 465 -25.13 5.84 17.72
N ASN A 466 -24.94 4.85 16.84
CA ASN A 466 -24.91 3.44 17.21
C ASN A 466 -23.55 2.99 17.78
N ASN A 467 -22.57 3.90 17.91
CA ASN A 467 -21.34 3.63 18.62
C ASN A 467 -21.67 3.28 20.09
N PRO A 468 -21.09 2.22 20.68
CA PRO A 468 -21.42 1.77 22.04
C PRO A 468 -21.41 2.88 23.09
N LEU A 469 -20.45 3.81 23.02
CA LEU A 469 -20.33 4.90 23.99
C LEU A 469 -21.45 5.96 23.82
N LEU A 470 -21.81 6.30 22.58
CA LEU A 470 -22.91 7.25 22.32
C LEU A 470 -24.27 6.62 22.62
N LEU A 471 -24.43 5.32 22.36
CA LEU A 471 -25.63 4.58 22.75
C LEU A 471 -25.81 4.60 24.27
N GLN A 472 -24.74 4.26 25.02
CA GLN A 472 -24.74 4.36 26.49
C GLN A 472 -25.05 5.78 26.97
N PHE A 473 -24.47 6.81 26.33
CA PHE A 473 -24.75 8.20 26.68
C PHE A 473 -26.22 8.57 26.48
N SER A 474 -26.84 8.10 25.40
CA SER A 474 -28.26 8.31 25.13
C SER A 474 -29.18 7.63 26.15
N GLU A 475 -28.78 6.49 26.72
CA GLU A 475 -29.55 5.75 27.72
C GLU A 475 -29.39 6.33 29.13
N VAL A 476 -28.17 6.68 29.52
CA VAL A 476 -27.83 7.12 30.88
C VAL A 476 -28.17 8.60 31.12
N ALA A 477 -27.95 9.47 30.12
CA ALA A 477 -28.16 10.91 30.22
C ALA A 477 -28.85 11.46 28.94
N PRO A 478 -30.12 11.09 28.70
CA PRO A 478 -30.82 11.37 27.44
C PRO A 478 -30.95 12.87 27.12
N GLY A 479 -31.13 13.71 28.14
CA GLY A 479 -31.24 15.17 27.97
C GLY A 479 -29.93 15.80 27.53
N SER A 480 -28.81 15.40 28.14
CA SER A 480 -27.46 15.83 27.75
C SER A 480 -27.06 15.28 26.36
N PHE A 481 -27.50 14.07 26.02
CA PHE A 481 -27.31 13.51 24.67
C PHE A 481 -28.06 14.33 23.61
N GLN A 482 -29.34 14.67 23.85
CA GLN A 482 -30.12 15.51 22.94
C GLN A 482 -29.51 16.91 22.80
N HIS A 483 -29.03 17.50 23.90
CA HIS A 483 -28.26 18.74 23.89
C HIS A 483 -27.01 18.63 22.99
N SER A 484 -26.20 17.60 23.20
CA SER A 484 -24.97 17.36 22.42
C SER A 484 -25.28 17.21 20.92
N MET A 485 -26.38 16.56 20.55
CA MET A 485 -26.84 16.46 19.15
C MET A 485 -27.21 17.82 18.54
N GLN A 486 -27.86 18.70 19.31
CA GLN A 486 -28.22 20.05 18.85
C GLN A 486 -26.97 20.94 18.72
N VAL A 487 -26.08 20.90 19.69
CA VAL A 487 -24.77 21.57 19.65
C VAL A 487 -23.97 21.09 18.44
N ALA A 488 -23.92 19.78 18.17
CA ALA A 488 -23.21 19.23 17.02
C ALA A 488 -23.72 19.76 15.67
N ASN A 489 -25.05 19.95 15.54
CA ASN A 489 -25.65 20.51 14.33
C ASN A 489 -25.34 22.01 14.16
N LEU A 490 -25.39 22.79 15.26
CA LEU A 490 -25.03 24.21 15.25
C LEU A 490 -23.54 24.41 14.93
N ALA A 491 -22.69 23.62 15.57
CA ALA A 491 -21.25 23.71 15.47
C ALA A 491 -20.73 23.25 14.09
N ASP A 492 -21.33 22.23 13.48
CA ASP A 492 -21.08 21.85 12.07
C ASP A 492 -21.39 23.02 11.12
N ALA A 493 -22.57 23.64 11.27
CA ALA A 493 -22.98 24.77 10.43
C ALA A 493 -22.04 25.98 10.57
N ALA A 494 -21.66 26.33 11.80
CA ALA A 494 -20.73 27.41 12.08
C ALA A 494 -19.31 27.10 11.55
N ALA A 495 -18.86 25.85 11.65
CA ALA A 495 -17.56 25.42 11.15
C ALA A 495 -17.45 25.53 9.62
N ARG A 496 -18.52 25.17 8.89
CA ARG A 496 -18.57 25.30 7.42
C ARG A 496 -18.45 26.75 6.98
N GLU A 497 -19.14 27.66 7.65
CA GLU A 497 -19.20 29.09 7.31
C GLU A 497 -17.80 29.76 7.30
N ILE A 498 -16.91 29.36 8.22
CA ILE A 498 -15.57 29.96 8.34
C ILE A 498 -14.44 29.09 7.79
N GLY A 499 -14.77 27.99 7.10
CA GLY A 499 -13.78 27.02 6.60
C GLY A 499 -12.94 26.39 7.73
N ALA A 500 -13.56 26.08 8.86
CA ALA A 500 -13.01 25.18 9.88
C ALA A 500 -13.28 23.72 9.50
N LYS A 501 -12.95 22.76 10.37
CA LYS A 501 -13.18 21.32 10.12
C LYS A 501 -14.57 20.87 10.63
N PRO A 502 -15.61 20.80 9.77
CA PRO A 502 -16.98 20.52 10.21
C PRO A 502 -17.14 19.16 10.89
N MET A 503 -16.62 18.10 10.28
CA MET A 503 -16.74 16.74 10.81
C MET A 503 -16.05 16.63 12.19
N LEU A 504 -14.88 17.26 12.36
CA LEU A 504 -14.14 17.26 13.62
C LEU A 504 -14.94 17.95 14.73
N VAL A 505 -15.52 19.12 14.45
CA VAL A 505 -16.33 19.88 15.40
C VAL A 505 -17.61 19.12 15.74
N ARG A 506 -18.29 18.55 14.73
CA ARG A 506 -19.49 17.75 14.91
C ARG A 506 -19.23 16.56 15.82
N THR A 507 -18.20 15.76 15.53
CA THR A 507 -17.83 14.61 16.38
C THR A 507 -17.43 15.09 17.77
N GLY A 508 -16.59 16.13 17.90
CA GLY A 508 -16.21 16.68 19.20
C GLY A 508 -17.41 17.10 20.06
N ALA A 509 -18.40 17.74 19.45
CA ALA A 509 -19.64 18.15 20.09
C ALA A 509 -20.49 16.97 20.59
N LEU A 510 -20.49 15.83 19.91
CA LEU A 510 -21.23 14.63 20.36
C LEU A 510 -20.66 14.05 21.66
N TYR A 511 -19.36 14.23 21.91
CA TYR A 511 -18.66 13.66 23.06
C TYR A 511 -18.36 14.65 24.18
N HIS A 512 -18.57 15.96 23.97
CA HIS A 512 -18.09 16.99 24.91
C HIS A 512 -18.59 16.81 26.34
N ASP A 513 -19.83 16.31 26.46
CA ASP A 513 -20.59 16.21 27.70
C ASP A 513 -20.72 14.79 28.27
N ILE A 514 -20.00 13.79 27.72
CA ILE A 514 -20.12 12.39 28.16
C ILE A 514 -19.81 12.18 29.65
N GLY A 515 -19.07 13.10 30.27
CA GLY A 515 -18.79 13.06 31.69
C GLY A 515 -20.01 13.25 32.58
N LYS A 516 -21.09 13.84 32.06
CA LYS A 516 -22.37 13.98 32.78
C LYS A 516 -23.02 12.63 33.08
N MET A 517 -22.64 11.55 32.37
CA MET A 517 -23.11 10.18 32.65
C MET A 517 -22.77 9.70 34.07
N GLU A 518 -21.72 10.24 34.70
CA GLU A 518 -21.34 9.84 36.06
C GLU A 518 -22.38 10.28 37.10
N ASN A 519 -23.00 11.45 36.88
CA ASN A 519 -23.95 12.06 37.80
C ASN A 519 -25.12 12.75 37.06
N PRO A 520 -25.93 12.03 36.25
CA PRO A 520 -26.87 12.66 35.31
C PRO A 520 -27.90 13.57 35.97
N VAL A 521 -28.39 13.17 37.15
CA VAL A 521 -29.45 13.87 37.91
C VAL A 521 -29.04 15.27 38.38
N PHE A 522 -27.75 15.58 38.43
CA PHE A 522 -27.25 16.92 38.80
C PHE A 522 -27.27 17.91 37.64
N PHE A 523 -27.56 17.47 36.42
CA PHE A 523 -27.64 18.35 35.25
C PHE A 523 -29.09 18.61 34.87
N THR A 524 -29.48 19.88 34.73
CA THR A 524 -30.89 20.30 34.64
C THR A 524 -31.61 19.71 33.44
N GLU A 525 -30.90 19.48 32.34
CA GLU A 525 -31.47 18.86 31.14
C GLU A 525 -31.89 17.39 31.32
N ASN A 526 -31.42 16.71 32.37
CA ASN A 526 -31.79 15.32 32.68
C ASN A 526 -32.78 15.22 33.87
N GLN A 527 -33.17 16.34 34.47
CA GLN A 527 -34.01 16.35 35.66
C GLN A 527 -35.49 16.24 35.31
N SER A 528 -36.25 15.55 36.17
CA SER A 528 -37.71 15.40 36.11
C SER A 528 -38.39 16.06 37.32
N GLY A 529 -38.03 17.32 37.60
CA GLY A 529 -38.74 18.21 38.53
C GLY A 529 -38.12 18.43 39.91
N VAL A 530 -37.24 17.54 40.39
CA VAL A 530 -36.50 17.73 41.67
C VAL A 530 -35.04 18.05 41.37
N ASN A 531 -34.52 19.14 41.94
CA ASN A 531 -33.13 19.53 41.79
C ASN A 531 -32.28 19.06 43.01
N PRO A 532 -31.39 18.06 42.84
CA PRO A 532 -30.59 17.53 43.95
C PRO A 532 -29.58 18.55 44.52
N HIS A 533 -29.29 19.64 43.81
CA HIS A 533 -28.46 20.73 44.34
C HIS A 533 -29.09 21.43 45.55
N ASP A 534 -30.43 21.46 45.64
CA ASP A 534 -31.11 22.08 46.76
C ASP A 534 -30.91 21.29 48.07
N ALA A 535 -30.74 19.96 47.97
CA ALA A 535 -30.50 19.09 49.11
C ALA A 535 -29.06 19.18 49.66
N LEU A 536 -28.08 19.56 48.82
CA LEU A 536 -26.68 19.70 49.24
C LEU A 536 -26.46 20.89 50.18
N ASN A 537 -27.24 21.97 50.01
CA ASN A 537 -27.10 23.24 50.74
C ASN A 537 -25.66 23.81 50.79
N ASP A 538 -24.81 23.36 49.86
CA ASP A 538 -23.42 23.73 49.69
C ASP A 538 -23.16 24.04 48.20
N GLU A 539 -22.91 25.33 47.94
CA GLU A 539 -22.75 25.82 46.58
C GLU A 539 -21.36 25.46 46.02
N GLU A 540 -20.37 25.27 46.89
CA GLU A 540 -19.04 24.79 46.49
C GLU A 540 -19.11 23.33 46.04
N SER A 541 -19.77 22.46 46.81
CA SER A 541 -20.00 21.07 46.40
C SER A 541 -20.83 20.97 45.12
N SER A 542 -21.85 21.81 44.97
CA SER A 542 -22.65 21.87 43.74
C SER A 542 -21.80 22.28 42.53
N ALA A 543 -20.98 23.33 42.67
CA ALA A 543 -20.07 23.76 41.62
C ALA A 543 -19.05 22.68 41.28
N ARG A 544 -18.50 21.97 42.27
CA ARG A 544 -17.55 20.88 42.05
C ARG A 544 -18.17 19.74 41.24
N ILE A 545 -19.39 19.28 41.57
CA ILE A 545 -20.07 18.22 40.80
C ILE A 545 -20.26 18.64 39.34
N ILE A 546 -20.64 19.90 39.10
CA ILE A 546 -20.77 20.42 37.75
C ILE A 546 -19.41 20.49 37.06
N ILE A 547 -18.36 21.02 37.69
CA ILE A 547 -17.03 21.16 37.06
C ILE A 547 -16.39 19.79 36.77
N ASP A 548 -16.60 18.80 37.63
CA ASP A 548 -16.00 17.47 37.56
C ASP A 548 -16.45 16.67 36.33
N HIS A 549 -17.55 17.05 35.64
CA HIS A 549 -17.95 16.38 34.39
C HIS A 549 -16.84 16.43 33.34
N VAL A 550 -15.99 17.47 33.33
CA VAL A 550 -14.86 17.55 32.40
C VAL A 550 -13.84 16.45 32.70
N ALA A 551 -13.45 16.29 33.97
CA ALA A 551 -12.50 15.26 34.39
C ALA A 551 -13.08 13.85 34.20
N ASN A 552 -14.35 13.65 34.54
CA ASN A 552 -15.08 12.40 34.30
C ASN A 552 -15.16 12.07 32.81
N GLY A 553 -15.47 13.06 31.98
CA GLY A 553 -15.52 12.90 30.52
C GLY A 553 -14.18 12.48 29.95
N LEU A 554 -13.08 13.08 30.41
CA LEU A 554 -11.73 12.67 30.01
C LEU A 554 -11.39 11.23 30.44
N ARG A 555 -11.81 10.82 31.65
CA ARG A 555 -11.62 9.45 32.14
C ARG A 555 -12.37 8.44 31.26
N ILE A 556 -13.65 8.71 30.97
CA ILE A 556 -14.50 7.88 30.11
C ILE A 556 -13.94 7.83 28.68
N ALA A 557 -13.51 8.97 28.13
CA ALA A 557 -12.92 9.07 26.81
C ALA A 557 -11.66 8.21 26.66
N LYS A 558 -10.76 8.26 27.65
CA LYS A 558 -9.53 7.45 27.68
C LYS A 558 -9.83 5.97 27.79
N ALA A 559 -10.77 5.58 28.66
CA ALA A 559 -11.18 4.19 28.83
C ALA A 559 -11.76 3.58 27.54
N ASN A 560 -12.41 4.39 26.70
CA ASN A 560 -12.99 3.99 25.42
C ASN A 560 -12.08 4.24 24.21
N GLY A 561 -10.82 4.63 24.43
CA GLY A 561 -9.85 4.83 23.35
C GLY A 561 -10.16 5.98 22.39
N LEU A 562 -10.90 7.01 22.84
CA LEU A 562 -11.18 8.19 22.02
C LEU A 562 -9.88 8.93 21.65
N PRO A 563 -9.71 9.38 20.39
CA PRO A 563 -8.52 10.10 19.97
C PRO A 563 -8.28 11.38 20.78
N GLU A 564 -7.02 11.78 20.96
CA GLU A 564 -6.65 12.96 21.76
C GLU A 564 -7.36 14.23 21.28
N LYS A 565 -7.54 14.40 19.96
CA LYS A 565 -8.27 15.53 19.39
C LYS A 565 -9.73 15.62 19.84
N ILE A 566 -10.39 14.49 20.12
CA ILE A 566 -11.76 14.47 20.65
C ILE A 566 -11.74 14.77 22.15
N GLN A 567 -10.77 14.23 22.88
CA GLN A 567 -10.54 14.57 24.30
C GLN A 567 -10.27 16.07 24.50
N ASP A 568 -9.63 16.73 23.53
CA ASP A 568 -9.40 18.16 23.57
C ASP A 568 -10.70 18.98 23.58
N PHE A 569 -11.76 18.54 22.88
CA PHE A 569 -13.07 19.21 22.96
C PHE A 569 -13.68 19.07 24.36
N ILE A 570 -13.56 17.90 24.99
CA ILE A 570 -14.04 17.67 26.36
C ILE A 570 -13.32 18.60 27.33
N ARG A 571 -11.99 18.73 27.28
CA ARG A 571 -11.26 19.59 28.24
C ARG A 571 -11.41 21.09 28.01
N THR A 572 -11.70 21.53 26.77
CA THR A 572 -11.67 22.96 26.41
C THR A 572 -13.03 23.61 26.26
N HIS A 573 -14.14 22.87 26.14
CA HIS A 573 -15.44 23.45 25.80
C HIS A 573 -15.94 24.49 26.82
N HIS A 574 -15.55 24.40 28.10
CA HIS A 574 -15.78 25.45 29.10
C HIS A 574 -14.59 26.35 29.38
N GLY A 575 -13.41 26.04 28.83
CA GLY A 575 -12.19 26.82 29.04
C GLY A 575 -11.92 27.12 30.52
N THR A 576 -11.70 28.39 30.82
CA THR A 576 -11.54 28.90 32.20
C THR A 576 -12.77 29.70 32.64
N SER A 577 -13.97 29.31 32.19
CA SER A 577 -15.22 29.96 32.60
C SER A 577 -15.57 29.61 34.05
N GLN A 578 -16.59 30.27 34.59
CA GLN A 578 -17.05 30.06 35.96
C GLN A 578 -18.42 29.41 35.97
N ALA A 579 -18.67 28.54 36.96
CA ALA A 579 -20.00 28.11 37.37
C ALA A 579 -20.76 29.27 38.04
N LYS A 580 -21.07 30.32 37.25
CA LYS A 580 -21.53 31.64 37.71
C LYS A 580 -22.75 31.57 38.63
N TYR A 581 -23.71 30.67 38.37
CA TYR A 581 -24.91 30.52 39.19
C TYR A 581 -24.55 30.19 40.65
N PHE A 582 -23.75 29.15 40.87
CA PHE A 582 -23.35 28.72 42.21
C PHE A 582 -22.40 29.71 42.87
N TYR A 583 -21.51 30.35 42.10
CA TYR A 583 -20.64 31.41 42.62
C TYR A 583 -21.45 32.60 43.15
N ILE A 584 -22.40 33.11 42.36
CA ILE A 584 -23.26 34.23 42.78
C ILE A 584 -24.11 33.83 44.00
N LYS A 585 -24.64 32.61 44.02
CA LYS A 585 -25.42 32.09 45.16
C LYS A 585 -24.55 31.99 46.43
N ALA A 586 -23.30 31.55 46.31
CA ALA A 586 -22.34 31.50 47.41
C ALA A 586 -22.01 32.89 47.96
N CYS A 587 -21.78 33.88 47.07
CA CYS A 587 -21.54 35.28 47.45
C CYS A 587 -22.76 35.88 48.17
N ASN A 588 -23.97 35.62 47.67
CA ASN A 588 -25.20 36.11 48.28
C ASN A 588 -25.47 35.46 49.65
N LYS A 589 -25.07 34.20 49.85
CA LYS A 589 -25.19 33.49 51.14
C LYS A 589 -24.15 33.96 52.16
N ASN A 590 -23.00 34.45 51.71
CA ASN A 590 -21.90 34.94 52.55
C ASN A 590 -21.44 36.35 52.15
N PRO A 591 -22.28 37.38 52.30
CA PRO A 591 -21.97 38.74 51.82
C PRO A 591 -20.73 39.37 52.48
N ASP A 592 -20.41 38.96 53.71
CA ASP A 592 -19.31 39.52 54.50
C ASP A 592 -17.99 38.73 54.35
N THR A 593 -17.99 37.61 53.64
CA THR A 593 -16.80 36.76 53.46
C THR A 593 -16.46 36.61 51.97
N PRO A 594 -15.23 36.97 51.54
CA PRO A 594 -14.82 36.76 50.16
C PRO A 594 -14.89 35.27 49.78
N VAL A 595 -15.76 34.95 48.83
CA VAL A 595 -15.84 33.60 48.27
C VAL A 595 -14.69 33.40 47.29
N ASP A 596 -13.96 32.29 47.46
CA ASP A 596 -12.85 31.94 46.57
C ASP A 596 -13.37 31.53 45.19
N ILE A 597 -13.16 32.41 44.21
CA ILE A 597 -13.60 32.23 42.82
C ILE A 597 -12.93 31.03 42.12
N SER A 598 -11.74 30.62 42.57
CA SER A 598 -10.99 29.52 41.94
C SER A 598 -11.73 28.20 42.07
N LYS A 599 -12.49 28.02 43.15
CA LYS A 599 -13.32 26.83 43.41
C LYS A 599 -14.54 26.71 42.50
N PHE A 600 -14.92 27.80 41.85
CA PHE A 600 -16.04 27.87 40.91
C PHE A 600 -15.58 28.00 39.46
N THR A 601 -14.27 27.90 39.20
CA THR A 601 -13.67 28.10 37.89
C THR A 601 -13.26 26.77 37.28
N TYR A 602 -13.60 26.54 36.00
CA TYR A 602 -13.14 25.38 35.27
C TYR A 602 -11.61 25.37 35.12
N PRO A 603 -10.95 24.21 35.20
CA PRO A 603 -9.49 24.12 35.19
C PRO A 603 -8.86 24.50 33.83
N GLY A 604 -9.65 24.56 32.76
CA GLY A 604 -9.17 24.78 31.40
C GLY A 604 -8.48 23.55 30.78
N PRO A 605 -7.70 23.75 29.71
CA PRO A 605 -7.24 25.04 29.15
C PRO A 605 -8.31 25.75 28.31
N ARG A 606 -8.04 27.01 27.94
CA ARG A 606 -8.86 27.73 26.95
C ARG A 606 -8.82 27.03 25.58
N PRO A 607 -9.86 27.21 24.74
CA PRO A 607 -9.82 26.78 23.36
C PRO A 607 -8.59 27.36 22.63
N PHE A 608 -7.81 26.48 22.00
CA PHE A 608 -6.61 26.85 21.23
C PHE A 608 -6.75 26.57 19.72
N SER A 609 -7.93 26.13 19.29
CA SER A 609 -8.28 25.93 17.88
C SER A 609 -9.58 26.66 17.54
N ARG A 610 -9.80 26.95 16.24
CA ARG A 610 -11.06 27.56 15.78
C ARG A 610 -12.22 26.62 16.08
N GLU A 611 -11.99 25.33 15.89
CA GLU A 611 -12.94 24.25 16.09
C GLU A 611 -13.41 24.15 17.55
N MET A 612 -12.51 24.20 18.53
CA MET A 612 -12.85 24.18 19.96
C MET A 612 -13.58 25.46 20.39
N ALA A 613 -13.18 26.61 19.85
CA ALA A 613 -13.85 27.88 20.12
C ALA A 613 -15.28 27.90 19.56
N ILE A 614 -15.51 27.32 18.38
CA ILE A 614 -16.86 27.13 17.83
C ILE A 614 -17.71 26.27 18.78
N LEU A 615 -17.17 25.15 19.28
CA LEU A 615 -17.90 24.31 20.23
C LEU A 615 -18.33 25.10 21.46
N MET A 616 -17.39 25.82 22.10
CA MET A 616 -17.66 26.66 23.28
C MET A 616 -18.75 27.73 23.03
N MET A 617 -18.77 28.33 21.84
CA MET A 617 -19.82 29.28 21.46
C MET A 617 -21.17 28.58 21.29
N CYS A 618 -21.19 27.45 20.59
CA CYS A 618 -22.41 26.72 20.27
C CYS A 618 -23.06 26.10 21.51
N ASP A 619 -22.26 25.51 22.39
CA ASP A 619 -22.69 24.98 23.69
C ASP A 619 -23.38 26.07 24.53
N ALA A 620 -22.69 27.18 24.77
CA ALA A 620 -23.22 28.28 25.56
C ALA A 620 -24.49 28.91 24.96
N VAL A 621 -24.54 29.04 23.62
CA VAL A 621 -25.69 29.60 22.91
C VAL A 621 -26.89 28.66 22.95
N GLU A 622 -26.70 27.36 22.74
CA GLU A 622 -27.76 26.36 22.79
C GLU A 622 -28.35 26.26 24.21
N ALA A 623 -27.48 26.14 25.22
CA ALA A 623 -27.91 26.03 26.61
C ALA A 623 -28.69 27.28 27.04
N ALA A 624 -28.23 28.47 26.63
CA ALA A 624 -28.91 29.73 26.95
C ALA A 624 -30.23 29.90 26.18
N SER A 625 -30.33 29.40 24.93
CA SER A 625 -31.56 29.55 24.13
C SER A 625 -32.73 28.75 24.70
N ARG A 626 -32.47 27.62 25.38
CA ARG A 626 -33.51 26.81 26.04
C ARG A 626 -34.26 27.56 27.14
N SER A 627 -33.64 28.56 27.75
CA SER A 627 -34.21 29.33 28.86
C SER A 627 -34.91 30.63 28.41
N MET A 628 -35.04 30.86 27.10
CA MET A 628 -35.70 32.04 26.57
C MET A 628 -37.22 31.98 26.78
N LYS A 629 -37.81 33.13 27.16
CA LYS A 629 -39.27 33.28 27.28
C LYS A 629 -39.96 33.37 25.92
N GLU A 630 -39.35 34.09 24.97
CA GLU A 630 -39.91 34.37 23.65
C GLU A 630 -38.84 34.29 22.57
N TYR A 631 -39.18 33.69 21.42
CA TYR A 631 -38.30 33.47 20.29
C TYR A 631 -38.67 34.42 19.13
N THR A 632 -38.19 35.66 19.21
CA THR A 632 -38.28 36.68 18.15
C THR A 632 -36.90 36.87 17.51
N ASP A 633 -36.84 37.52 16.35
CA ASP A 633 -35.56 37.84 15.71
C ASP A 633 -34.64 38.63 16.65
N GLU A 634 -35.20 39.68 17.25
CA GLU A 634 -34.48 40.55 18.17
C GLU A 634 -34.02 39.80 19.43
N SER A 635 -34.87 38.95 20.03
CA SER A 635 -34.50 38.23 21.25
C SER A 635 -33.38 37.20 21.00
N ILE A 636 -33.43 36.47 19.88
CA ILE A 636 -32.38 35.52 19.48
C ILE A 636 -31.07 36.27 19.17
N THR A 637 -31.14 37.36 18.40
CA THR A 637 -29.96 38.16 18.02
C THR A 637 -29.27 38.75 19.25
N ASN A 638 -30.04 39.28 20.20
CA ASN A 638 -29.53 39.82 21.44
C ASN A 638 -28.92 38.73 22.32
N LEU A 639 -29.54 37.54 22.39
CA LEU A 639 -28.99 36.41 23.15
C LEU A 639 -27.63 35.99 22.59
N VAL A 640 -27.55 35.69 21.29
CA VAL A 640 -26.31 35.19 20.65
C VAL A 640 -25.18 36.21 20.80
N SER A 641 -25.48 37.49 20.54
CA SER A 641 -24.49 38.56 20.65
C SER A 641 -24.00 38.70 22.09
N LYS A 642 -24.90 38.77 23.07
CA LYS A 642 -24.56 38.91 24.49
C LYS A 642 -23.65 37.78 24.99
N ILE A 643 -23.96 36.53 24.65
CA ILE A 643 -23.17 35.36 25.09
C ILE A 643 -21.77 35.40 24.50
N ILE A 644 -21.66 35.55 23.17
CA ILE A 644 -20.38 35.52 22.47
C ILE A 644 -19.53 36.74 22.85
N ASP A 645 -20.12 37.92 22.99
CA ASP A 645 -19.41 39.13 23.40
C ASP A 645 -18.91 39.05 24.84
N SER A 646 -19.66 38.40 25.75
CA SER A 646 -19.18 38.10 27.11
C SER A 646 -17.97 37.17 27.10
N GLN A 647 -18.00 36.11 26.29
CA GLN A 647 -16.86 35.18 26.16
C GLN A 647 -15.62 35.90 25.60
N ILE A 648 -15.79 36.84 24.66
CA ILE A 648 -14.71 37.67 24.13
C ILE A 648 -14.15 38.60 25.22
N ALA A 649 -15.02 39.30 25.96
CA ALA A 649 -14.62 40.20 27.03
C ALA A 649 -13.86 39.47 28.15
N GLU A 650 -14.26 38.23 28.47
CA GLU A 650 -13.58 37.34 29.42
C GLU A 650 -12.26 36.77 28.88
N GLY A 651 -11.96 36.99 27.60
CA GLY A 651 -10.73 36.51 26.95
C GLY A 651 -10.72 35.01 26.69
N ALA A 652 -11.89 34.37 26.56
CA ALA A 652 -12.02 32.93 26.34
C ALA A 652 -11.30 32.45 25.06
N PHE A 653 -11.21 33.31 24.04
CA PHE A 653 -10.65 32.97 22.73
C PHE A 653 -9.22 33.50 22.49
N LYS A 654 -8.50 33.92 23.53
CA LYS A 654 -7.14 34.50 23.42
C LYS A 654 -6.14 33.57 22.73
N ASP A 655 -6.30 32.27 22.91
CA ASP A 655 -5.37 31.25 22.41
C ASP A 655 -5.86 30.60 21.09
N ALA A 656 -7.08 30.91 20.66
CA ALA A 656 -7.67 30.38 19.43
C ALA A 656 -7.39 31.29 18.23
N PRO A 657 -6.99 30.75 17.06
CA PRO A 657 -6.71 31.56 15.86
C PRO A 657 -8.01 31.98 15.12
N LEU A 658 -8.88 32.71 15.81
CA LEU A 658 -10.11 33.31 15.27
C LEU A 658 -9.91 34.79 14.92
N THR A 659 -10.53 35.24 13.84
CA THR A 659 -10.59 36.67 13.49
C THR A 659 -11.95 37.25 13.88
N PHE A 660 -12.05 38.56 14.10
CA PHE A 660 -13.34 39.23 14.32
C PHE A 660 -14.34 38.96 13.19
N LYS A 661 -13.87 38.88 11.94
CA LYS A 661 -14.70 38.47 10.81
C LYS A 661 -15.30 37.07 11.02
N ASN A 662 -14.50 36.11 11.50
CA ASN A 662 -15.01 34.77 11.78
C ASN A 662 -16.07 34.78 12.87
N ILE A 663 -15.89 35.57 13.92
CA ILE A 663 -16.85 35.70 15.02
C ILE A 663 -18.20 36.21 14.50
N GLU A 664 -18.21 37.27 13.70
CA GLU A 664 -19.45 37.83 13.14
C GLU A 664 -20.16 36.84 12.20
N GLN A 665 -19.39 36.11 11.39
CA GLN A 665 -19.94 35.03 10.55
C GLN A 665 -20.57 33.91 11.39
N ILE A 666 -19.91 33.50 12.49
CA ILE A 666 -20.46 32.49 13.41
C ILE A 666 -21.74 32.99 14.05
N LYS A 667 -21.76 34.22 14.60
CA LYS A 667 -22.97 34.83 15.20
C LYS A 667 -24.14 34.81 14.22
N ALA A 668 -23.93 35.32 13.01
CA ALA A 668 -24.96 35.35 11.98
C ALA A 668 -25.49 33.94 11.67
N LYS A 669 -24.59 32.95 11.57
CA LYS A 669 -24.99 31.57 11.28
C LYS A 669 -25.76 30.92 12.42
N LEU A 670 -25.37 31.17 13.68
CA LEU A 670 -26.09 30.68 14.84
C LEU A 670 -27.48 31.30 14.96
N ILE A 671 -27.60 32.60 14.71
CA ILE A 671 -28.90 33.30 14.68
C ILE A 671 -29.82 32.67 13.63
N GLU A 672 -29.34 32.47 12.40
CA GLU A 672 -30.10 31.80 11.32
C GLU A 672 -30.58 30.40 11.74
N LYS A 673 -29.70 29.60 12.35
CA LYS A 673 -30.04 28.23 12.78
C LYS A 673 -31.02 28.21 13.94
N LEU A 674 -30.86 29.06 14.96
CA LEU A 674 -31.80 29.14 16.07
C LEU A 674 -33.19 29.61 15.61
N LYS A 675 -33.26 30.58 14.70
CA LYS A 675 -34.54 31.00 14.08
C LYS A 675 -35.27 29.83 13.43
N THR A 676 -34.50 28.97 12.76
CA THR A 676 -35.03 27.77 12.10
C THR A 676 -35.50 26.73 13.12
N ILE A 677 -34.73 26.48 14.18
CA ILE A 677 -35.05 25.49 15.22
C ILE A 677 -36.29 25.88 16.02
N TYR A 678 -36.43 27.16 16.36
CA TYR A 678 -37.51 27.66 17.23
C TYR A 678 -38.68 28.30 16.46
N HIS A 679 -38.67 28.25 15.12
CA HIS A 679 -39.72 28.79 14.25
C HIS A 679 -40.17 30.21 14.65
N THR A 680 -39.27 31.19 14.53
CA THR A 680 -39.55 32.58 14.93
C THR A 680 -40.88 33.08 14.36
N ARG A 681 -41.81 33.44 15.26
CA ARG A 681 -43.06 34.12 14.90
C ARG A 681 -42.71 35.57 14.52
N VAL A 682 -43.27 36.07 13.43
CA VAL A 682 -43.19 37.51 13.13
C VAL A 682 -43.96 38.23 14.24
N SER A 683 -43.26 39.02 15.07
CA SER A 683 -43.96 39.89 16.03
C SER A 683 -44.84 40.86 15.26
N TYR A 684 -46.14 40.85 15.56
CA TYR A 684 -47.04 41.86 15.03
C TYR A 684 -46.60 43.24 15.52
N PRO A 685 -46.60 44.28 14.66
CA PRO A 685 -46.17 45.60 15.06
C PRO A 685 -47.04 46.11 16.21
N GLU A 686 -46.39 46.59 17.27
CA GLU A 686 -47.08 47.27 18.35
C GLU A 686 -47.61 48.63 17.86
N LEU A 687 -48.90 48.86 18.08
CA LEU A 687 -49.53 50.16 17.87
C LEU A 687 -48.90 51.15 18.86
N LYS A 688 -48.09 52.08 18.36
CA LYS A 688 -47.61 53.22 19.14
C LYS A 688 -48.84 53.97 19.67
N LYS A 689 -49.03 54.00 20.99
CA LYS A 689 -49.97 54.89 21.67
C LYS A 689 -49.27 56.18 22.08
#